data_AF-A0A1R4EFN5-F1
#
_entry.id   AF-A0A1R4EFN5-F1
#
_cell.length_a   1.000
_cell.length_b   1.000
_cell.length_c   1.000
_cell.angle_alpha   90.00
_cell.angle_beta   90.00
_cell.angle_gamma   90.00
#
_symmetry.space_group_name_H-M   'P 1'
#
loop_
_entity.id
_entity.type
_entity.pdbx_description
1 polymer ?
#
loop_
_entity_poly.entity_id
_entity_poly.type
_entity_poly.pdbx_seq_one_letter_code
_entity_poly.pdbx_strand_id
1 'polypeptide(L)'
;MHSNFKISKLATCFALASSVLVMASCSTVSVSQKNSSRTIADNRGNIVTRPTLSNKSASQLLSVGMPEDQCLEDFNKCLNRIDKGILNKDNKGHLALLAELHLAKARSIADSETCVKRIIRAPIDPYYANAPKTAEQHAASLLYLRECNTAYRDHLLSAIKYSYAYLFYAQLNPNANKQKKILTKPNNLSTNLDIQTQDVYEAASDALIKQLYSNKDHTQQSDKITSFIEPELTNDPKHSNANKSGYPNGVKYGDQIKVLNFTFPPIKEDKYLAEIVAAKQKLEKESGRPTDEPTTDFKALINKGVTTSIDLYLPNEPEYLQNTETHNKSIDELYASHDLSFSGLNTISEREGVGISYVTLFDERLNTSVKGLITSDNKKLNSENPMDRIHLTGNLLLTGVVLPQGETLQEVLGSNNYDIKLYNPHHTESIDILGEPYYLAANFSASYGMWLAENRLDNVGYFNLLSKQQSLVLPHLFMLEPYDPNKRIIIMLHGLASSPATWISITNDISSDSELRENYQVWQIFYPTNIPILENRYRIQELIETAYNINDPNSQHIASKNSVLIGHSMGAVIGRMLVSNEKLQDKFHRLSQEENTLRLSKLVNNELDRENLLNRLQLNQLKSVDTAVFISAPFRGTDFADRWFTQLLRRVVHLPLGFIQTITGNLASIASEGELASNPLGALYFQNGASQLSDKSSFMKLTSDLQIADDVTYHSIIANRDSDIYNGFMRLRLSTAPSTSLSDTKAPDVLKAGVNLSSFEEEDSEGAIDDAADKLEDITTDIAETVAPAMSDGIVPYGSSHLEGAASETIIKGGHSIQDTPEAVLTLRKILHQHLKQHPIDTERQ
;
A
#
# COMPACT_ATOMS: atom_id res chain seq x y z
N MET A 1 16.18 -34.97 -77.36
CA MET A 1 15.58 -35.01 -78.71
C MET A 1 14.07 -34.90 -78.55
N HIS A 2 13.46 -33.91 -79.23
CA HIS A 2 12.07 -33.78 -79.75
C HIS A 2 10.87 -34.37 -78.96
N SER A 3 9.67 -33.78 -78.88
CA SER A 3 9.03 -32.62 -79.53
C SER A 3 7.56 -32.58 -79.04
N ASN A 4 7.05 -31.39 -78.76
CA ASN A 4 5.71 -30.83 -79.04
C ASN A 4 4.39 -31.66 -78.99
N PHE A 5 3.49 -31.16 -78.14
CA PHE A 5 2.13 -30.64 -78.44
C PHE A 5 1.06 -31.52 -79.16
N LYS A 6 -0.01 -31.81 -78.38
CA LYS A 6 -1.44 -31.40 -78.58
C LYS A 6 -2.20 -31.85 -79.85
N ILE A 7 -3.30 -32.62 -79.67
CA ILE A 7 -4.71 -32.16 -79.79
C ILE A 7 -5.73 -33.31 -79.99
N SER A 8 -6.78 -33.24 -79.16
CA SER A 8 -8.18 -33.68 -79.31
C SER A 8 -8.53 -35.07 -79.87
N LYS A 9 -9.23 -35.85 -79.03
CA LYS A 9 -10.70 -35.97 -79.04
C LYS A 9 -11.10 -37.01 -77.98
N LEU A 10 -11.54 -36.56 -76.81
CA LEU A 10 -12.47 -37.30 -75.94
C LEU A 10 -13.04 -36.35 -74.86
N ALA A 11 -13.64 -35.25 -75.29
CA ALA A 11 -14.12 -34.17 -74.42
C ALA A 11 -15.65 -34.20 -74.20
N THR A 12 -16.30 -35.38 -74.24
CA THR A 12 -17.78 -35.42 -74.22
C THR A 12 -18.37 -36.61 -73.46
N CYS A 13 -17.75 -37.05 -72.36
CA CYS A 13 -18.39 -37.99 -71.42
C CYS A 13 -18.11 -37.74 -69.93
N PHE A 14 -17.30 -36.75 -69.55
CA PHE A 14 -16.95 -36.51 -68.12
C PHE A 14 -17.64 -35.32 -67.46
N ALA A 15 -18.59 -34.66 -68.12
CA ALA A 15 -19.26 -33.46 -67.59
C ALA A 15 -20.60 -33.73 -66.85
N LEU A 16 -21.00 -34.99 -66.65
CA LEU A 16 -22.27 -35.32 -65.97
C LEU A 16 -22.15 -36.20 -64.72
N ALA A 17 -20.94 -36.55 -64.28
CA ALA A 17 -20.72 -37.26 -63.02
C ALA A 17 -20.14 -36.40 -61.89
N SER A 18 -19.89 -35.11 -62.13
CA SER A 18 -19.29 -34.19 -61.13
C SER A 18 -20.30 -33.25 -60.44
N SER A 19 -21.60 -33.43 -60.66
CA SER A 19 -22.62 -32.43 -60.25
C SER A 19 -23.54 -32.85 -59.11
N VAL A 20 -23.25 -33.94 -58.36
CA VAL A 20 -24.14 -34.44 -57.28
C VAL A 20 -23.47 -34.52 -55.90
N LEU A 21 -22.20 -34.11 -55.73
CA LEU A 21 -21.59 -33.98 -54.40
C LEU A 21 -21.49 -32.52 -53.96
N VAL A 22 -22.64 -31.91 -53.66
CA VAL A 22 -22.69 -30.74 -52.78
C VAL A 22 -23.72 -31.00 -51.68
N MET A 23 -23.31 -30.72 -50.45
CA MET A 23 -24.11 -30.55 -49.23
C MET A 23 -24.44 -31.80 -48.40
N ALA A 24 -23.41 -32.34 -47.76
CA ALA A 24 -23.52 -32.73 -46.35
C ALA A 24 -22.13 -32.63 -45.70
N SER A 25 -21.64 -31.40 -45.50
CA SER A 25 -20.56 -31.17 -44.55
C SER A 25 -21.11 -31.40 -43.14
N CYS A 26 -21.18 -32.67 -42.73
CA CYS A 26 -21.23 -33.01 -41.32
C CYS A 26 -19.95 -32.45 -40.70
N SER A 27 -20.07 -31.43 -39.85
CA SER A 27 -18.98 -30.99 -38.99
C SER A 27 -18.65 -32.13 -38.02
N THR A 28 -17.65 -32.94 -38.37
CA THR A 28 -17.07 -33.91 -37.44
C THR A 28 -16.45 -33.15 -36.29
N VAL A 29 -17.09 -33.23 -35.11
CA VAL A 29 -16.56 -32.63 -33.87
C VAL A 29 -15.34 -33.46 -33.45
N SER A 30 -14.14 -32.94 -33.70
CA SER A 30 -12.90 -33.54 -33.19
C SER A 30 -12.72 -33.14 -31.73
N VAL A 31 -12.61 -34.12 -30.84
CA VAL A 31 -12.28 -33.88 -29.43
C VAL A 31 -10.76 -33.87 -29.28
N SER A 32 -10.20 -32.73 -28.83
CA SER A 32 -8.79 -32.62 -28.45
C SER A 32 -8.68 -32.30 -26.96
N GLN A 33 -7.71 -32.92 -26.29
CA GLN A 33 -7.44 -32.66 -24.89
C GLN A 33 -6.87 -31.23 -24.75
N LYS A 34 -7.62 -30.32 -24.15
CA LYS A 34 -7.17 -28.95 -23.87
C LYS A 34 -6.43 -28.87 -22.53
N ASN A 35 -5.49 -27.93 -22.44
CA ASN A 35 -4.85 -27.57 -21.17
C ASN A 35 -5.91 -26.97 -20.22
N SER A 36 -5.94 -27.43 -18.96
CA SER A 36 -6.89 -26.96 -17.94
C SER A 36 -6.77 -25.45 -17.70
N SER A 37 -5.56 -24.89 -17.67
CA SER A 37 -5.35 -23.45 -17.46
C SER A 37 -5.96 -22.60 -18.57
N ARG A 38 -5.77 -23.01 -19.83
CA ARG A 38 -6.41 -22.36 -20.99
C ARG A 38 -7.92 -22.46 -20.94
N THR A 39 -8.45 -23.60 -20.55
CA THR A 39 -9.91 -23.79 -20.44
C THR A 39 -10.52 -22.90 -19.35
N ILE A 40 -9.83 -22.74 -18.21
CA ILE A 40 -10.26 -21.84 -17.14
C ILE A 40 -10.18 -20.37 -17.59
N ALA A 41 -9.07 -19.97 -18.21
CA ALA A 41 -8.89 -18.62 -18.76
C ALA A 41 -9.93 -18.30 -19.85
N ASP A 42 -10.24 -19.25 -20.74
CA ASP A 42 -11.27 -19.10 -21.77
C ASP A 42 -12.67 -18.93 -21.15
N ASN A 43 -12.96 -19.66 -20.07
CA ASN A 43 -14.26 -19.64 -19.38
C ASN A 43 -14.46 -18.43 -18.46
N ARG A 44 -13.37 -17.87 -17.90
CA ARG A 44 -13.41 -16.69 -17.04
C ARG A 44 -13.12 -15.39 -17.77
N GLY A 45 -12.44 -15.44 -18.92
CA GLY A 45 -12.10 -14.27 -19.71
C GLY A 45 -13.31 -13.54 -20.31
N ASN A 46 -13.15 -12.23 -20.45
CA ASN A 46 -14.11 -11.25 -20.96
C ASN A 46 -13.36 -10.13 -21.67
N ILE A 47 -14.10 -9.12 -22.15
CA ILE A 47 -13.49 -7.98 -22.85
C ILE A 47 -12.44 -7.24 -22.04
N VAL A 48 -12.45 -7.33 -20.69
CA VAL A 48 -11.47 -6.68 -19.81
C VAL A 48 -10.10 -7.35 -19.93
N THR A 49 -10.09 -8.68 -19.89
CA THR A 49 -8.89 -9.53 -19.80
C THR A 49 -8.36 -10.00 -21.16
N ARG A 50 -9.14 -9.86 -22.25
CA ARG A 50 -8.75 -10.23 -23.63
C ARG A 50 -9.43 -9.31 -24.66
N PRO A 51 -8.93 -9.22 -25.90
CA PRO A 51 -9.50 -8.32 -26.92
C PRO A 51 -10.80 -8.83 -27.57
N THR A 52 -11.49 -9.79 -26.94
CA THR A 52 -12.73 -10.40 -27.48
C THR A 52 -13.75 -10.57 -26.37
N LEU A 53 -15.04 -10.58 -26.73
CA LEU A 53 -16.13 -10.76 -25.77
C LEU A 53 -16.04 -12.11 -25.02
N SER A 54 -16.71 -12.19 -23.88
CA SER A 54 -16.90 -13.43 -23.14
C SER A 54 -17.61 -14.47 -24.01
N ASN A 55 -17.32 -15.76 -23.78
CA ASN A 55 -17.94 -16.84 -24.55
C ASN A 55 -19.48 -16.80 -24.47
N LYS A 56 -20.02 -16.30 -23.36
CA LYS A 56 -21.46 -16.16 -23.13
C LYS A 56 -22.05 -15.03 -23.98
N SER A 57 -21.44 -13.85 -23.98
CA SER A 57 -21.86 -12.73 -24.83
C SER A 57 -21.73 -13.06 -26.32
N ALA A 58 -20.62 -13.66 -26.73
CA ALA A 58 -20.43 -14.11 -28.12
C ALA A 58 -21.49 -15.13 -28.55
N SER A 59 -21.84 -16.09 -27.68
CA SER A 59 -22.89 -17.08 -27.96
C SER A 59 -24.28 -16.43 -28.10
N GLN A 60 -24.60 -15.45 -27.25
CA GLN A 60 -25.86 -14.69 -27.34
C GLN A 60 -25.93 -13.87 -28.63
N LEU A 61 -24.84 -13.23 -29.03
CA LEU A 61 -24.71 -12.49 -30.29
C LEU A 61 -24.90 -13.39 -31.52
N LEU A 62 -24.29 -14.56 -31.52
CA LEU A 62 -24.47 -15.56 -32.59
C LEU A 62 -25.93 -16.03 -32.67
N SER A 63 -26.62 -16.18 -31.53
CA SER A 63 -28.03 -16.62 -31.50
C SER A 63 -28.99 -15.61 -32.13
N VAL A 64 -28.64 -14.32 -32.14
CA VAL A 64 -29.41 -13.27 -32.83
C VAL A 64 -28.92 -13.05 -34.28
N GLY A 65 -27.92 -13.81 -34.74
CA GLY A 65 -27.35 -13.75 -36.08
C GLY A 65 -26.48 -12.52 -36.31
N MET A 66 -25.72 -12.11 -35.29
CA MET A 66 -24.89 -10.91 -35.31
C MET A 66 -23.55 -11.16 -34.62
N PRO A 67 -22.53 -11.66 -35.34
CA PRO A 67 -21.19 -11.86 -34.79
C PRO A 67 -20.57 -10.57 -34.22
N GLU A 68 -19.57 -10.72 -33.35
CA GLU A 68 -18.92 -9.62 -32.61
C GLU A 68 -18.34 -8.53 -33.51
N ASP A 69 -17.60 -8.90 -34.56
CA ASP A 69 -16.98 -7.99 -35.53
C ASP A 69 -18.03 -7.11 -36.22
N GLN A 70 -19.11 -7.73 -36.72
CA GLN A 70 -20.23 -7.02 -37.34
C GLN A 70 -20.99 -6.16 -36.33
N CYS A 71 -21.08 -6.61 -35.08
CA CYS A 71 -21.74 -5.86 -34.02
C CYS A 71 -20.97 -4.59 -33.65
N LEU A 72 -19.64 -4.64 -33.59
CA LEU A 72 -18.82 -3.47 -33.27
C LEU A 72 -18.72 -2.48 -34.44
N GLU A 73 -18.79 -2.97 -35.68
CA GLU A 73 -18.78 -2.14 -36.90
C GLU A 73 -20.10 -1.35 -37.08
N ASP A 74 -21.26 -1.99 -36.87
CA ASP A 74 -22.59 -1.37 -36.94
C ASP A 74 -23.31 -1.52 -35.59
N PHE A 75 -22.85 -0.74 -34.62
CA PHE A 75 -23.21 -0.86 -33.21
C PHE A 75 -24.69 -0.56 -32.96
N ASN A 76 -25.23 0.48 -33.62
CA ASN A 76 -26.63 0.83 -33.45
C ASN A 76 -27.57 -0.23 -34.04
N LYS A 77 -27.25 -0.79 -35.20
CA LYS A 77 -28.01 -1.93 -35.75
C LYS A 77 -27.88 -3.15 -34.85
N CYS A 78 -26.72 -3.34 -34.22
CA CYS A 78 -26.52 -4.41 -33.26
C CYS A 78 -27.42 -4.31 -32.05
N LEU A 79 -27.41 -3.16 -31.37
CA LEU A 79 -28.29 -2.92 -30.23
C LEU A 79 -29.77 -3.10 -30.61
N ASN A 80 -30.19 -2.54 -31.76
CA ASN A 80 -31.56 -2.70 -32.25
C ASN A 80 -31.96 -4.16 -32.51
N ARG A 81 -31.03 -5.01 -32.96
CA ARG A 81 -31.28 -6.42 -33.23
C ARG A 81 -31.31 -7.24 -31.94
N ILE A 82 -30.43 -6.93 -31.00
CA ILE A 82 -30.45 -7.48 -29.64
C ILE A 82 -31.78 -7.14 -28.95
N ASP A 83 -32.24 -5.89 -29.07
CA ASP A 83 -33.51 -5.39 -28.53
C ASP A 83 -34.76 -6.04 -29.13
N LYS A 84 -34.72 -6.36 -30.43
CA LYS A 84 -35.83 -7.00 -31.16
C LYS A 84 -35.77 -8.54 -31.11
N GLY A 85 -34.70 -9.10 -30.57
CA GLY A 85 -34.47 -10.54 -30.50
C GLY A 85 -35.38 -11.24 -29.50
N ILE A 86 -35.27 -12.57 -29.44
CA ILE A 86 -36.03 -13.45 -28.52
C ILE A 86 -35.58 -13.28 -27.05
N LEU A 87 -34.52 -12.51 -26.81
CA LEU A 87 -34.00 -12.23 -25.46
C LEU A 87 -34.94 -11.26 -24.75
N ASN A 88 -35.54 -11.69 -23.64
CA ASN A 88 -36.36 -10.82 -22.79
C ASN A 88 -35.49 -9.64 -22.29
N LYS A 89 -35.92 -8.40 -22.56
CA LYS A 89 -35.21 -7.17 -22.20
C LYS A 89 -34.96 -7.03 -20.69
N ASP A 90 -35.81 -7.65 -19.88
CA ASP A 90 -35.68 -7.65 -18.43
C ASP A 90 -34.82 -8.81 -17.90
N ASN A 91 -34.20 -9.62 -18.77
CA ASN A 91 -33.37 -10.73 -18.33
C ASN A 91 -32.02 -10.22 -17.80
N LYS A 92 -31.64 -10.66 -16.58
CA LYS A 92 -30.31 -10.42 -16.00
C LYS A 92 -29.18 -10.71 -17.00
N GLY A 93 -29.25 -11.82 -17.76
CA GLY A 93 -28.21 -12.16 -18.75
C GLY A 93 -28.11 -11.21 -19.96
N HIS A 94 -29.14 -10.41 -20.24
CA HIS A 94 -29.14 -9.39 -21.30
C HIS A 94 -28.36 -8.14 -20.86
N LEU A 95 -28.48 -7.75 -19.59
CA LEU A 95 -27.75 -6.61 -19.02
C LEU A 95 -26.23 -6.81 -19.07
N ALA A 96 -25.74 -8.02 -18.75
CA ALA A 96 -24.32 -8.33 -18.85
C ALA A 96 -23.78 -8.22 -20.30
N LEU A 97 -24.55 -8.68 -21.29
CA LEU A 97 -24.19 -8.55 -22.70
C LEU A 97 -24.07 -7.08 -23.10
N LEU A 98 -25.06 -6.26 -22.73
CA LEU A 98 -25.03 -4.82 -23.03
C LEU A 98 -23.86 -4.12 -22.35
N ALA A 99 -23.59 -4.46 -21.09
CA ALA A 99 -22.44 -3.91 -20.36
C ALA A 99 -21.12 -4.21 -21.08
N GLU A 100 -20.89 -5.47 -21.43
CA GLU A 100 -19.67 -5.91 -22.11
C GLU A 100 -19.53 -5.29 -23.51
N LEU A 101 -20.61 -5.23 -24.28
CA LEU A 101 -20.64 -4.60 -25.61
C LEU A 101 -20.30 -3.11 -25.55
N HIS A 102 -20.85 -2.39 -24.58
CA HIS A 102 -20.56 -0.97 -24.41
C HIS A 102 -19.09 -0.73 -24.02
N LEU A 103 -18.53 -1.56 -23.14
CA LEU A 103 -17.10 -1.48 -22.82
C LEU A 103 -16.22 -1.84 -24.04
N ALA A 104 -16.60 -2.86 -24.81
CA ALA A 104 -15.92 -3.21 -26.06
C ALA A 104 -15.92 -2.03 -27.06
N LYS A 105 -17.06 -1.36 -27.22
CA LYS A 105 -17.17 -0.18 -28.08
C LYS A 105 -16.32 0.98 -27.54
N ALA A 106 -16.34 1.25 -26.23
CA ALA A 106 -15.48 2.26 -25.63
C ALA A 106 -13.99 1.98 -25.89
N ARG A 107 -13.52 0.73 -25.70
CA ARG A 107 -12.15 0.32 -26.03
C ARG A 107 -11.82 0.54 -27.51
N SER A 108 -12.72 0.15 -28.43
CA SER A 108 -12.50 0.37 -29.86
C SER A 108 -12.36 1.86 -30.24
N ILE A 109 -13.01 2.77 -29.51
CA ILE A 109 -12.87 4.22 -29.69
C ILE A 109 -11.52 4.69 -29.15
N ALA A 110 -11.14 4.21 -27.96
CA ALA A 110 -9.86 4.53 -27.34
C ALA A 110 -8.65 3.99 -28.15
N ASP A 111 -8.81 2.88 -28.87
CA ASP A 111 -7.78 2.32 -29.74
C ASP A 111 -7.74 2.98 -31.14
N SER A 112 -8.77 3.77 -31.48
CA SER A 112 -8.86 4.42 -32.79
C SER A 112 -7.78 5.49 -32.95
N GLU A 113 -6.86 5.29 -33.89
CA GLU A 113 -5.82 6.27 -34.21
C GLU A 113 -6.39 7.66 -34.49
N THR A 114 -7.59 7.78 -35.08
CA THR A 114 -8.20 9.08 -35.38
C THR A 114 -8.70 9.80 -34.13
N CYS A 115 -9.08 9.07 -33.09
CA CYS A 115 -9.45 9.61 -31.79
C CYS A 115 -8.21 9.83 -30.88
N VAL A 116 -7.11 9.11 -31.12
CA VAL A 116 -5.85 9.18 -30.32
C VAL A 116 -4.78 10.13 -30.93
N LYS A 117 -4.80 10.43 -32.24
CA LYS A 117 -3.72 11.18 -32.91
C LYS A 117 -3.75 12.69 -32.63
N ARG A 118 -2.63 13.15 -32.04
CA ARG A 118 -2.10 14.52 -31.88
C ARG A 118 -2.59 15.51 -32.94
N ILE A 119 -3.50 16.41 -32.57
CA ILE A 119 -3.93 17.53 -33.43
C ILE A 119 -2.81 18.56 -33.69
N ILE A 120 -1.65 18.47 -33.02
CA ILE A 120 -0.60 19.49 -33.15
C ILE A 120 0.77 18.83 -33.37
N ARG A 121 1.22 18.81 -34.63
CA ARG A 121 2.65 18.98 -34.94
C ARG A 121 2.81 20.44 -35.33
N ALA A 122 3.74 21.17 -34.71
CA ALA A 122 4.15 22.47 -35.24
C ALA A 122 4.66 22.26 -36.69
N PRO A 123 4.25 23.10 -37.66
CA PRO A 123 4.65 22.89 -39.05
C PRO A 123 6.17 23.02 -39.15
N ILE A 124 6.81 22.03 -39.77
CA ILE A 124 8.25 22.06 -40.05
C ILE A 124 8.51 22.91 -41.31
N ASP A 125 7.55 22.96 -42.26
CA ASP A 125 7.65 23.72 -43.53
C ASP A 125 6.28 23.74 -44.27
N PRO A 126 5.85 24.89 -44.86
CA PRO A 126 4.63 24.99 -45.67
C PRO A 126 4.59 24.19 -46.99
N TYR A 127 5.70 23.61 -47.46
CA TYR A 127 5.77 22.83 -48.72
C TYR A 127 5.78 21.30 -48.54
N TYR A 128 5.68 20.78 -47.31
CA TYR A 128 5.67 19.32 -47.03
C TYR A 128 4.31 18.80 -46.53
N ALA A 129 4.16 17.46 -46.48
CA ALA A 129 2.96 16.73 -46.00
C ALA A 129 2.52 17.01 -44.54
N ASN A 130 3.19 17.94 -43.84
CA ASN A 130 2.85 18.44 -42.50
C ASN A 130 2.52 19.96 -42.52
N ALA A 131 2.00 20.49 -43.64
CA ALA A 131 1.55 21.87 -43.74
C ALA A 131 0.51 22.20 -42.64
N PRO A 132 0.49 23.43 -42.10
CA PRO A 132 -0.47 23.80 -41.06
C PRO A 132 -1.89 23.63 -41.58
N LYS A 133 -2.74 22.97 -40.78
CA LYS A 133 -4.17 22.77 -41.10
C LYS A 133 -4.82 24.12 -41.38
N THR A 134 -5.72 24.18 -42.36
CA THR A 134 -6.59 25.36 -42.52
C THR A 134 -7.45 25.53 -41.26
N ALA A 135 -7.96 26.74 -41.00
CA ALA A 135 -8.84 26.98 -39.85
C ALA A 135 -10.06 26.03 -39.86
N GLU A 136 -10.57 25.70 -41.04
CA GLU A 136 -11.67 24.75 -41.26
C GLU A 136 -11.27 23.30 -40.91
N GLN A 137 -10.11 22.84 -41.39
CA GLN A 137 -9.60 21.50 -41.09
C GLN A 137 -9.27 21.34 -39.60
N HIS A 138 -8.79 22.42 -38.97
CA HIS A 138 -8.56 22.46 -37.53
C HIS A 138 -9.88 22.35 -36.76
N ALA A 139 -10.87 23.17 -37.13
CA ALA A 139 -12.21 23.16 -36.51
C ALA A 139 -12.94 21.81 -36.67
N ALA A 140 -12.87 21.19 -37.85
CA ALA A 140 -13.44 19.87 -38.09
C ALA A 140 -12.72 18.77 -37.27
N SER A 141 -11.39 18.86 -37.14
CA SER A 141 -10.63 17.93 -36.29
C SER A 141 -11.01 18.05 -34.81
N LEU A 142 -11.20 19.29 -34.33
CA LEU A 142 -11.63 19.55 -32.95
C LEU A 142 -13.04 19.01 -32.68
N LEU A 143 -13.98 19.24 -33.61
CA LEU A 143 -15.35 18.71 -33.49
C LEU A 143 -15.34 17.17 -33.47
N TYR A 144 -14.59 16.53 -34.37
CA TYR A 144 -14.47 15.07 -34.39
C TYR A 144 -13.88 14.52 -33.10
N LEU A 145 -12.83 15.15 -32.56
CA LEU A 145 -12.23 14.75 -31.29
C LEU A 145 -13.23 14.90 -30.12
N ARG A 146 -14.06 15.95 -30.12
CA ARG A 146 -15.15 16.09 -29.14
C ARG A 146 -16.18 14.98 -29.26
N GLU A 147 -16.58 14.62 -30.48
CA GLU A 147 -17.51 13.51 -30.75
C GLU A 147 -16.92 12.18 -30.24
N CYS A 148 -15.65 11.90 -30.51
CA CYS A 148 -14.93 10.72 -29.98
C CYS A 148 -14.97 10.69 -28.44
N ASN A 149 -14.55 11.77 -27.78
CA ASN A 149 -14.47 11.84 -26.31
C ASN A 149 -15.85 11.70 -25.65
N THR A 150 -16.88 12.27 -26.29
CA THR A 150 -18.28 12.18 -25.85
C THR A 150 -18.77 10.74 -25.99
N ALA A 151 -18.59 10.12 -27.15
CA ALA A 151 -19.01 8.74 -27.39
C ALA A 151 -18.27 7.73 -26.50
N TYR A 152 -16.97 7.94 -26.27
CA TYR A 152 -16.19 7.15 -25.34
C TYR A 152 -16.79 7.19 -23.94
N ARG A 153 -16.99 8.38 -23.37
CA ARG A 153 -17.61 8.58 -22.06
C ARG A 153 -19.01 7.96 -21.98
N ASP A 154 -19.86 8.21 -22.96
CA ASP A 154 -21.24 7.73 -22.94
C ASP A 154 -21.32 6.20 -22.99
N HIS A 155 -20.37 5.56 -23.68
CA HIS A 155 -20.22 4.11 -23.65
C HIS A 155 -19.67 3.58 -22.33
N LEU A 156 -18.71 4.27 -21.69
CA LEU A 156 -18.28 3.93 -20.34
C LEU A 156 -19.44 4.02 -19.34
N LEU A 157 -20.18 5.13 -19.33
CA LEU A 157 -21.35 5.32 -18.48
C LEU A 157 -22.43 4.27 -18.76
N SER A 158 -22.64 3.90 -20.02
CA SER A 158 -23.56 2.81 -20.38
C SER A 158 -23.07 1.46 -19.84
N ALA A 159 -21.78 1.15 -19.97
CA ALA A 159 -21.19 -0.07 -19.41
C ALA A 159 -21.36 -0.14 -17.89
N ILE A 160 -21.08 0.96 -17.18
CA ILE A 160 -21.30 1.10 -15.73
C ILE A 160 -22.78 0.90 -15.39
N LYS A 161 -23.68 1.55 -16.10
CA LYS A 161 -25.12 1.48 -15.86
C LYS A 161 -25.69 0.08 -16.03
N TYR A 162 -25.34 -0.62 -17.11
CA TYR A 162 -25.82 -1.98 -17.35
C TYR A 162 -25.18 -3.01 -16.41
N SER A 163 -23.91 -2.85 -16.07
CA SER A 163 -23.23 -3.73 -15.11
C SER A 163 -23.73 -3.51 -13.68
N TYR A 164 -23.95 -2.26 -13.25
CA TYR A 164 -24.62 -1.93 -11.99
C TYR A 164 -26.03 -2.54 -11.93
N ALA A 165 -26.84 -2.34 -12.98
CA ALA A 165 -28.18 -2.92 -13.07
C ALA A 165 -28.17 -4.46 -13.01
N TYR A 166 -27.12 -5.09 -13.53
CA TYR A 166 -26.91 -6.53 -13.44
C TYR A 166 -26.55 -6.98 -12.02
N LEU A 167 -25.57 -6.33 -11.38
CA LEU A 167 -25.04 -6.71 -10.07
C LEU A 167 -26.10 -6.56 -8.97
N PHE A 168 -26.89 -5.49 -9.04
CA PHE A 168 -27.95 -5.17 -8.08
C PHE A 168 -29.37 -5.46 -8.61
N TYR A 169 -29.48 -6.38 -9.59
CA TYR A 169 -30.74 -6.68 -10.27
C TYR A 169 -31.88 -7.07 -9.33
N ALA A 170 -31.58 -7.81 -8.26
CA ALA A 170 -32.60 -8.30 -7.32
C ALA A 170 -33.23 -7.15 -6.52
N GLN A 171 -32.43 -6.15 -6.14
CA GLN A 171 -32.86 -4.95 -5.45
C GLN A 171 -33.65 -4.04 -6.39
N LEU A 172 -33.17 -3.85 -7.62
CA LEU A 172 -33.78 -2.97 -8.62
C LEU A 172 -35.06 -3.53 -9.26
N ASN A 173 -35.30 -4.84 -9.15
CA ASN A 173 -36.51 -5.50 -9.66
C ASN A 173 -37.21 -6.38 -8.60
N PRO A 174 -37.96 -5.78 -7.66
CA PRO A 174 -38.61 -6.50 -6.55
C PRO A 174 -39.61 -7.58 -7.01
N ASN A 175 -40.18 -7.44 -8.20
CA ASN A 175 -41.12 -8.40 -8.78
C ASN A 175 -40.43 -9.72 -9.18
N ALA A 176 -39.13 -9.69 -9.52
CA ALA A 176 -38.33 -10.89 -9.75
C ALA A 176 -38.09 -11.68 -8.44
N ASN A 177 -38.02 -11.00 -7.29
CA ASN A 177 -37.83 -11.63 -5.98
C ASN A 177 -39.06 -12.38 -5.46
N LYS A 178 -40.29 -11.99 -5.85
CA LYS A 178 -41.52 -12.74 -5.50
C LYS A 178 -41.53 -14.17 -6.06
N GLN A 179 -40.86 -14.43 -7.18
CA GLN A 179 -40.71 -15.78 -7.74
C GLN A 179 -39.63 -16.61 -7.02
N LYS A 180 -38.64 -15.97 -6.39
CA LYS A 180 -37.56 -16.63 -5.65
C LYS A 180 -38.01 -17.16 -4.27
N LYS A 181 -39.01 -16.53 -3.65
CA LYS A 181 -39.56 -16.95 -2.35
C LYS A 181 -40.32 -18.31 -2.37
N ILE A 182 -40.54 -18.91 -3.55
CA ILE A 182 -41.27 -20.19 -3.71
C ILE A 182 -40.31 -21.39 -3.92
N LEU A 183 -39.01 -21.18 -4.08
CA LEU A 183 -38.04 -22.27 -4.22
C LEU A 183 -36.87 -22.07 -3.26
N THR A 184 -36.89 -22.80 -2.15
CA THR A 184 -35.72 -23.08 -1.30
C THR A 184 -34.69 -23.86 -2.12
N LYS A 185 -33.92 -23.16 -2.95
CA LYS A 185 -32.67 -23.66 -3.51
C LYS A 185 -31.51 -23.12 -2.68
N PRO A 186 -30.43 -23.91 -2.49
CA PRO A 186 -29.23 -23.42 -1.82
C PRO A 186 -28.72 -22.14 -2.51
N ASN A 187 -28.10 -21.25 -1.73
CA ASN A 187 -27.41 -20.08 -2.26
C ASN A 187 -26.38 -20.55 -3.28
N ASN A 188 -26.51 -20.11 -4.53
CA ASN A 188 -25.50 -20.38 -5.54
C ASN A 188 -24.26 -19.53 -5.23
N LEU A 189 -23.08 -20.12 -5.36
CA LEU A 189 -21.83 -19.38 -5.48
C LEU A 189 -21.94 -18.33 -6.60
N SER A 190 -21.17 -17.24 -6.49
CA SER A 190 -21.07 -16.23 -7.54
C SER A 190 -20.82 -16.91 -8.89
N THR A 191 -21.64 -16.59 -9.90
CA THR A 191 -21.50 -17.20 -11.23
C THR A 191 -20.34 -16.56 -11.98
N ASN A 192 -19.73 -17.27 -12.93
CA ASN A 192 -18.69 -16.67 -13.79
C ASN A 192 -19.17 -15.37 -14.46
N LEU A 193 -20.46 -15.26 -14.77
CA LEU A 193 -21.02 -14.03 -15.35
C LEU A 193 -21.08 -12.88 -14.34
N ASP A 194 -21.27 -13.18 -13.04
CA ASP A 194 -21.24 -12.16 -12.00
C ASP A 194 -19.85 -11.54 -11.89
N ILE A 195 -18.81 -12.39 -11.82
CA ILE A 195 -17.40 -11.95 -11.82
C ILE A 195 -17.09 -11.14 -13.09
N GLN A 196 -17.41 -11.69 -14.27
CA GLN A 196 -17.15 -11.02 -15.54
C GLN A 196 -17.84 -9.66 -15.67
N THR A 197 -19.03 -9.50 -15.09
CA THR A 197 -19.78 -8.25 -15.14
C THR A 197 -19.25 -7.26 -14.11
N GLN A 198 -18.75 -7.73 -12.96
CA GLN A 198 -18.03 -6.92 -12.00
C GLN A 198 -16.73 -6.37 -12.60
N ASP A 199 -15.94 -7.20 -13.29
CA ASP A 199 -14.73 -6.72 -14.00
C ASP A 199 -15.07 -5.60 -14.99
N VAL A 200 -16.20 -5.73 -15.72
CA VAL A 200 -16.67 -4.70 -16.67
C VAL A 200 -17.06 -3.42 -15.95
N TYR A 201 -17.75 -3.53 -14.81
CA TYR A 201 -18.12 -2.38 -13.97
C TYR A 201 -16.88 -1.64 -13.48
N GLU A 202 -15.89 -2.36 -12.95
CA GLU A 202 -14.65 -1.80 -12.41
C GLU A 202 -13.78 -1.21 -13.52
N ALA A 203 -13.59 -1.91 -14.64
CA ALA A 203 -12.80 -1.40 -15.76
C ALA A 203 -13.43 -0.14 -16.40
N ALA A 204 -14.76 -0.09 -16.51
CA ALA A 204 -15.45 1.08 -17.06
C ALA A 204 -15.42 2.26 -16.08
N SER A 205 -15.62 2.00 -14.79
CA SER A 205 -15.53 3.01 -13.73
C SER A 205 -14.13 3.59 -13.61
N ASP A 206 -13.09 2.76 -13.72
CA ASP A 206 -11.69 3.20 -13.66
C ASP A 206 -11.33 4.07 -14.86
N ALA A 207 -11.71 3.62 -16.07
CA ALA A 207 -11.53 4.39 -17.28
C ALA A 207 -12.25 5.75 -17.23
N LEU A 208 -13.44 5.81 -16.62
CA LEU A 208 -14.20 7.06 -16.45
C LEU A 208 -13.50 7.99 -15.45
N ILE A 209 -13.12 7.49 -14.27
CA ILE A 209 -12.43 8.27 -13.23
C ILE A 209 -11.11 8.81 -13.80
N LYS A 210 -10.31 7.98 -14.48
CA LYS A 210 -9.09 8.42 -15.17
C LYS A 210 -9.35 9.45 -16.26
N GLN A 211 -10.47 9.37 -16.98
CA GLN A 211 -10.84 10.40 -17.95
C GLN A 211 -11.15 11.75 -17.27
N LEU A 212 -11.78 11.74 -16.09
CA LEU A 212 -12.07 12.94 -15.31
C LEU A 212 -10.80 13.52 -14.64
N TYR A 213 -9.86 12.67 -14.27
CA TYR A 213 -8.64 13.02 -13.54
C TYR A 213 -7.35 13.03 -14.38
N SER A 214 -7.43 12.83 -15.70
CA SER A 214 -6.26 12.59 -16.58
C SER A 214 -5.14 13.61 -16.30
N ASN A 215 -4.01 13.07 -15.84
CA ASN A 215 -2.92 13.80 -15.21
C ASN A 215 -1.97 14.45 -16.22
N LYS A 216 -1.36 15.57 -15.81
CA LYS A 216 -0.60 16.54 -16.60
C LYS A 216 0.78 16.01 -17.06
N ASP A 217 0.89 15.37 -18.23
CA ASP A 217 2.13 15.53 -19.00
C ASP A 217 1.97 16.76 -19.90
N HIS A 218 2.39 17.92 -19.38
CA HIS A 218 2.29 19.23 -20.04
C HIS A 218 2.94 19.28 -21.44
N THR A 219 3.63 18.22 -21.85
CA THR A 219 4.26 18.08 -23.17
C THR A 219 3.31 17.57 -24.27
N GLN A 220 2.12 17.06 -23.92
CA GLN A 220 1.13 16.59 -24.91
C GLN A 220 -0.06 17.54 -25.03
N GLN A 221 0.00 18.38 -26.06
CA GLN A 221 -1.05 19.34 -26.43
C GLN A 221 -2.42 18.70 -26.75
N SER A 222 -2.53 17.36 -26.79
CA SER A 222 -3.78 16.59 -26.87
C SER A 222 -4.66 16.75 -25.63
N ASP A 223 -4.07 17.02 -24.46
CA ASP A 223 -4.74 16.95 -23.16
C ASP A 223 -5.59 18.20 -22.87
N LYS A 224 -5.36 19.28 -23.62
CA LYS A 224 -6.23 20.47 -23.59
C LYS A 224 -7.59 20.26 -24.27
N ILE A 225 -7.76 19.18 -25.04
CA ILE A 225 -8.97 18.93 -25.84
C ILE A 225 -9.85 17.83 -25.21
N THR A 226 -9.33 17.08 -24.24
CA THR A 226 -10.13 16.27 -23.30
C THR A 226 -10.71 17.13 -22.15
N SER A 227 -10.07 18.27 -21.85
CA SER A 227 -10.41 19.26 -20.83
C SER A 227 -11.42 20.34 -21.28
N PHE A 228 -12.51 19.98 -21.96
CA PHE A 228 -13.62 20.94 -22.22
C PHE A 228 -14.57 21.09 -21.02
N ILE A 229 -14.09 20.78 -19.83
CA ILE A 229 -14.87 20.67 -18.61
C ILE A 229 -14.16 21.55 -17.61
N GLU A 230 -14.78 22.67 -17.24
CA GLU A 230 -14.42 23.36 -16.00
C GLU A 230 -15.24 22.67 -14.91
N PRO A 231 -14.62 21.90 -14.00
CA PRO A 231 -15.35 21.38 -12.86
C PRO A 231 -15.80 22.58 -12.01
N GLU A 232 -17.06 22.61 -11.61
CA GLU A 232 -17.54 23.60 -10.66
C GLU A 232 -17.29 23.06 -9.25
N LEU A 233 -16.45 23.76 -8.48
CA LEU A 233 -16.36 23.55 -7.04
C LEU A 233 -17.72 23.87 -6.43
N THR A 234 -18.32 22.87 -5.79
CA THR A 234 -19.63 23.06 -5.17
C THR A 234 -19.46 23.57 -3.75
N ASN A 235 -19.90 24.80 -3.50
CA ASN A 235 -20.08 25.31 -2.15
C ASN A 235 -21.30 24.62 -1.53
N ASP A 236 -21.12 23.41 -0.98
CA ASP A 236 -22.14 22.84 -0.10
C ASP A 236 -22.25 23.75 1.14
N PRO A 237 -23.43 24.28 1.49
CA PRO A 237 -23.60 25.08 2.71
C PRO A 237 -23.10 24.38 3.98
N LYS A 238 -22.96 23.04 3.98
CA LYS A 238 -22.31 22.27 5.06
C LYS A 238 -20.80 22.52 5.18
N HIS A 239 -20.11 22.87 4.09
CA HIS A 239 -18.67 23.21 4.06
C HIS A 239 -18.37 24.51 4.83
N SER A 240 -19.33 25.44 4.92
CA SER A 240 -19.12 26.79 5.45
C SER A 240 -18.94 26.89 6.98
N ASN A 241 -19.09 25.78 7.71
CA ASN A 241 -18.97 25.74 9.19
C ASN A 241 -17.73 25.01 9.72
N ALA A 242 -16.83 24.51 8.86
CA ALA A 242 -15.69 23.68 9.28
C ALA A 242 -14.57 24.46 10.01
N ASN A 243 -14.51 25.79 9.88
CA ASN A 243 -13.46 26.61 10.49
C ASN A 243 -13.71 27.05 11.95
N LYS A 244 -14.60 26.37 12.69
CA LYS A 244 -14.72 26.56 14.14
C LYS A 244 -14.69 25.22 14.85
N SER A 245 -13.61 25.05 15.62
CA SER A 245 -13.42 24.08 16.68
C SER A 245 -14.73 23.59 17.33
N GLY A 246 -14.94 22.27 17.23
CA GLY A 246 -15.98 21.51 17.93
C GLY A 246 -17.27 21.35 17.14
N TYR A 247 -17.39 20.27 16.36
CA TYR A 247 -18.55 19.90 15.51
C TYR A 247 -19.91 20.26 16.12
N PRO A 248 -20.56 21.39 15.73
CA PRO A 248 -21.86 21.75 16.26
C PRO A 248 -22.90 21.85 15.14
N ASN A 249 -22.73 21.14 14.00
CA ASN A 249 -23.67 21.11 12.87
C ASN A 249 -23.55 19.83 12.00
N GLY A 250 -24.18 18.73 12.43
CA GLY A 250 -24.85 17.74 11.55
C GLY A 250 -24.06 16.85 10.56
N VAL A 251 -22.76 17.03 10.34
CA VAL A 251 -21.94 16.15 9.48
C VAL A 251 -20.84 15.51 10.33
N LYS A 252 -20.76 14.17 10.32
CA LYS A 252 -19.80 13.38 11.09
C LYS A 252 -18.51 13.16 10.30
N TYR A 253 -17.43 12.84 11.00
CA TYR A 253 -16.18 12.39 10.38
C TYR A 253 -16.46 11.15 9.50
N GLY A 254 -15.90 11.10 8.29
CA GLY A 254 -16.13 10.03 7.31
C GLY A 254 -17.40 10.16 6.45
N ASP A 255 -18.32 11.09 6.76
CA ASP A 255 -19.50 11.36 5.91
C ASP A 255 -19.09 11.80 4.50
N GLN A 256 -19.91 11.50 3.50
CA GLN A 256 -19.62 11.87 2.10
C GLN A 256 -19.96 13.35 1.82
N ILE A 257 -18.98 14.12 1.35
CA ILE A 257 -19.10 15.54 0.99
C ILE A 257 -18.99 15.70 -0.52
N LYS A 258 -19.96 16.37 -1.12
CA LYS A 258 -19.92 16.72 -2.54
C LYS A 258 -18.90 17.84 -2.78
N VAL A 259 -17.86 17.55 -3.57
CA VAL A 259 -16.75 18.48 -3.81
C VAL A 259 -16.71 19.04 -5.22
N LEU A 260 -17.13 18.25 -6.23
CA LEU A 260 -17.13 18.68 -7.63
C LEU A 260 -18.43 18.24 -8.33
N ASN A 261 -18.86 19.05 -9.29
CA ASN A 261 -19.85 18.66 -10.29
C ASN A 261 -19.25 18.77 -11.70
N PHE A 262 -19.39 17.71 -12.49
CA PHE A 262 -19.06 17.70 -13.90
C PHE A 262 -20.36 17.65 -14.71
N THR A 263 -20.69 18.75 -15.39
CA THR A 263 -21.86 18.81 -16.26
C THR A 263 -21.46 18.83 -17.73
N PHE A 264 -22.05 17.92 -18.50
CA PHE A 264 -21.76 17.71 -19.91
C PHE A 264 -23.00 18.02 -20.75
N PRO A 265 -23.11 19.23 -21.33
CA PRO A 265 -24.22 19.56 -22.21
C PRO A 265 -24.14 18.78 -23.53
N PRO A 266 -25.26 18.69 -24.26
CA PRO A 266 -25.26 18.18 -25.63
C PRO A 266 -24.26 18.94 -26.52
N ILE A 267 -23.60 18.25 -27.45
CA ILE A 267 -22.57 18.88 -28.32
C ILE A 267 -23.10 20.12 -29.07
N LYS A 268 -24.39 20.15 -29.42
CA LYS A 268 -25.03 21.29 -30.12
C LYS A 268 -25.19 22.53 -29.24
N GLU A 269 -25.17 22.36 -27.92
CA GLU A 269 -25.37 23.41 -26.91
C GLU A 269 -24.05 23.80 -26.22
N ASP A 270 -22.94 23.18 -26.62
CA ASP A 270 -21.60 23.44 -26.09
C ASP A 270 -21.10 24.82 -26.57
N LYS A 271 -20.98 25.77 -25.62
CA LYS A 271 -20.62 27.17 -25.89
C LYS A 271 -19.27 27.33 -26.57
N TYR A 272 -18.31 26.44 -26.30
CA TYR A 272 -16.98 26.48 -26.91
C TYR A 272 -16.97 26.04 -28.38
N LEU A 273 -18.03 25.37 -28.83
CA LEU A 273 -18.16 24.84 -30.18
C LEU A 273 -19.20 25.58 -31.03
N ALA A 274 -19.98 26.51 -30.45
CA ALA A 274 -21.01 27.26 -31.14
C ALA A 274 -20.49 27.97 -32.41
N GLU A 275 -19.29 28.55 -32.35
CA GLU A 275 -18.65 29.21 -33.50
C GLU A 275 -18.17 28.22 -34.57
N ILE A 276 -17.64 27.06 -34.16
CA ILE A 276 -17.15 26.00 -35.05
C ILE A 276 -18.31 25.31 -35.77
N VAL A 277 -19.39 25.00 -35.06
CA VAL A 277 -20.62 24.41 -35.61
C VAL A 277 -21.31 25.41 -36.55
N ALA A 278 -21.38 26.69 -36.19
CA ALA A 278 -21.91 27.74 -37.06
C ALA A 278 -21.07 27.92 -38.34
N ALA A 279 -19.74 27.87 -38.24
CA ALA A 279 -18.85 27.93 -39.40
C ALA A 279 -19.03 26.72 -40.33
N LYS A 280 -19.12 25.50 -39.79
CA LYS A 280 -19.41 24.28 -40.57
C LYS A 280 -20.75 24.35 -41.29
N GLN A 281 -21.81 24.76 -40.58
CA GLN A 281 -23.15 24.90 -41.17
C GLN A 281 -23.21 25.99 -42.25
N LYS A 282 -22.41 27.05 -42.12
CA LYS A 282 -22.28 28.11 -43.13
C LYS A 282 -21.57 27.58 -44.39
N LEU A 283 -20.50 26.80 -44.22
CA LEU A 283 -19.74 26.18 -45.31
C LEU A 283 -20.52 25.07 -46.04
N GLU A 284 -21.30 24.25 -45.33
CA GLU A 284 -22.19 23.24 -45.95
C GLU A 284 -23.28 23.90 -46.80
N LYS A 285 -23.77 25.09 -46.38
CA LYS A 285 -24.71 25.90 -47.17
C LYS A 285 -24.07 26.58 -48.38
N GLU A 286 -22.80 26.99 -48.29
CA GLU A 286 -22.09 27.71 -49.36
C GLU A 286 -21.47 26.78 -50.42
N SER A 287 -21.10 25.54 -50.06
CA SER A 287 -20.42 24.60 -50.96
C SER A 287 -21.34 23.71 -51.80
N GLY A 288 -22.64 23.62 -51.47
CA GLY A 288 -23.65 22.90 -52.26
C GLY A 288 -23.39 21.40 -52.48
N ARG A 289 -22.35 20.82 -51.87
CA ARG A 289 -22.02 19.39 -51.94
C ARG A 289 -22.37 18.73 -50.61
N PRO A 290 -23.15 17.62 -50.62
CA PRO A 290 -23.20 16.75 -49.46
C PRO A 290 -21.80 16.19 -49.27
N THR A 291 -21.21 16.39 -48.10
CA THR A 291 -20.08 15.59 -47.66
C THR A 291 -20.61 14.20 -47.35
N ASP A 292 -20.45 13.27 -48.27
CA ASP A 292 -20.53 11.82 -48.02
C ASP A 292 -19.36 11.38 -47.13
N GLU A 293 -19.22 12.00 -45.95
CA GLU A 293 -18.49 11.36 -44.87
C GLU A 293 -19.40 10.24 -44.33
N PRO A 294 -18.88 9.02 -44.18
CA PRO A 294 -19.66 7.95 -43.58
C PRO A 294 -20.22 8.46 -42.26
N THR A 295 -21.54 8.32 -42.09
CA THR A 295 -22.22 8.61 -40.85
C THR A 295 -21.60 7.69 -39.79
N THR A 296 -20.58 8.19 -39.09
CA THR A 296 -19.95 7.45 -38.01
C THR A 296 -21.01 7.15 -36.96
N ASP A 297 -21.01 5.91 -36.44
CA ASP A 297 -21.93 5.42 -35.41
C ASP A 297 -22.09 6.40 -34.21
N PHE A 298 -21.07 7.24 -33.97
CA PHE A 298 -21.04 8.30 -32.96
C PHE A 298 -22.20 9.30 -33.09
N LYS A 299 -22.58 9.70 -34.31
CA LYS A 299 -23.60 10.76 -34.53
C LYS A 299 -24.99 10.36 -34.05
N ALA A 300 -25.32 9.07 -33.99
CA ALA A 300 -26.66 8.61 -33.57
C ALA A 300 -26.84 8.68 -32.03
N LEU A 301 -25.80 8.36 -31.25
CA LEU A 301 -25.82 8.46 -29.78
C LEU A 301 -25.84 9.92 -29.31
N ILE A 302 -25.04 10.77 -29.96
CA ILE A 302 -24.87 12.20 -29.63
C ILE A 302 -26.18 13.01 -29.85
N ASN A 303 -27.04 12.57 -30.77
CA ASN A 303 -28.26 13.29 -31.14
C ASN A 303 -29.41 13.20 -30.13
N LYS A 304 -29.26 12.49 -29.00
CA LYS A 304 -30.30 12.41 -27.97
C LYS A 304 -30.47 13.68 -27.12
N GLY A 305 -29.54 14.64 -27.18
CA GLY A 305 -29.75 15.97 -26.60
C GLY A 305 -29.89 15.97 -25.07
N VAL A 306 -29.28 15.02 -24.37
CA VAL A 306 -29.41 14.90 -22.91
C VAL A 306 -28.13 15.38 -22.23
N THR A 307 -28.28 16.31 -21.29
CA THR A 307 -27.21 16.73 -20.40
C THR A 307 -26.87 15.60 -19.44
N THR A 308 -25.59 15.24 -19.35
CA THR A 308 -25.10 14.26 -18.37
C THR A 308 -24.45 15.00 -17.22
N SER A 309 -24.73 14.60 -15.97
CA SER A 309 -24.12 15.18 -14.78
C SER A 309 -23.43 14.11 -13.94
N ILE A 310 -22.24 14.42 -13.43
CA ILE A 310 -21.47 13.53 -12.55
C ILE A 310 -21.08 14.32 -11.31
N ASP A 311 -21.56 13.88 -10.15
CA ASP A 311 -21.23 14.44 -8.85
C ASP A 311 -20.10 13.64 -8.21
N LEU A 312 -19.06 14.31 -7.73
CA LEU A 312 -17.96 13.68 -7.01
C LEU A 312 -18.06 13.97 -5.52
N TYR A 313 -17.93 12.91 -4.71
CA TYR A 313 -17.92 12.96 -3.26
C TYR A 313 -16.59 12.44 -2.69
N LEU A 314 -16.11 13.12 -1.65
CA LEU A 314 -14.95 12.74 -0.84
C LEU A 314 -15.38 12.47 0.61
N PRO A 315 -14.62 11.66 1.37
CA PRO A 315 -14.89 11.48 2.78
C PRO A 315 -14.61 12.78 3.56
N ASN A 316 -15.41 13.06 4.59
CA ASN A 316 -15.24 14.20 5.49
C ASN A 316 -14.08 13.95 6.46
N GLU A 317 -12.88 13.97 5.89
CA GLU A 317 -11.63 13.67 6.54
C GLU A 317 -10.63 14.75 6.11
N PRO A 318 -10.01 15.51 7.05
CA PRO A 318 -9.17 16.66 6.73
C PRO A 318 -8.08 16.35 5.70
N GLU A 319 -7.52 15.14 5.75
CA GLU A 319 -6.45 14.67 4.87
C GLU A 319 -6.87 14.59 3.40
N TYR A 320 -8.15 14.30 3.13
CA TYR A 320 -8.68 14.18 1.77
C TYR A 320 -9.28 15.49 1.25
N LEU A 321 -9.54 16.47 2.12
CA LEU A 321 -10.19 17.74 1.76
C LEU A 321 -9.21 18.90 1.58
N GLN A 322 -7.91 18.73 1.84
CA GLN A 322 -6.91 19.81 1.87
C GLN A 322 -6.88 20.65 0.57
N ASN A 323 -7.04 19.99 -0.58
CA ASN A 323 -6.96 20.63 -1.89
C ASN A 323 -8.29 21.26 -2.34
N THR A 324 -9.41 20.98 -1.67
CA THR A 324 -10.74 21.50 -2.05
C THR A 324 -10.87 23.01 -1.88
N GLU A 325 -10.08 23.62 -0.99
CA GLU A 325 -10.10 25.07 -0.72
C GLU A 325 -8.97 25.83 -1.43
N THR A 326 -7.89 25.14 -1.79
CA THR A 326 -6.61 25.74 -2.21
C THR A 326 -6.28 25.53 -3.69
N HIS A 327 -6.86 24.50 -4.32
CA HIS A 327 -6.53 24.11 -5.69
C HIS A 327 -7.79 24.01 -6.56
N ASN A 328 -7.64 24.18 -7.88
CA ASN A 328 -8.73 23.97 -8.86
C ASN A 328 -9.12 22.48 -9.05
N LYS A 329 -8.68 21.59 -8.14
CA LYS A 329 -8.91 20.15 -8.15
C LYS A 329 -8.99 19.64 -6.71
N SER A 330 -9.77 18.59 -6.48
CA SER A 330 -9.91 17.96 -5.17
C SER A 330 -8.82 16.92 -4.86
N ILE A 331 -8.21 16.30 -5.88
CA ILE A 331 -7.14 15.30 -5.79
C ILE A 331 -6.09 15.58 -6.87
N ASP A 332 -4.80 15.47 -6.51
CA ASP A 332 -3.67 15.77 -7.42
C ASP A 332 -3.36 14.62 -8.36
N GLU A 333 -3.06 13.42 -7.81
CA GLU A 333 -2.79 12.20 -8.58
C GLU A 333 -3.54 11.00 -8.00
N LEU A 334 -4.01 10.12 -8.88
CA LEU A 334 -4.79 8.93 -8.51
C LEU A 334 -4.33 7.72 -9.32
N TYR A 335 -3.88 6.66 -8.63
CA TYR A 335 -3.38 5.42 -9.24
C TYR A 335 -4.26 4.25 -8.84
N ALA A 336 -4.81 3.52 -9.82
CA ALA A 336 -5.58 2.32 -9.52
C ALA A 336 -4.64 1.23 -8.99
N SER A 337 -5.00 0.60 -7.87
CA SER A 337 -4.17 -0.42 -7.22
C SER A 337 -3.87 -1.61 -8.13
N HIS A 338 -4.80 -2.02 -9.00
CA HIS A 338 -4.60 -3.11 -9.97
C HIS A 338 -3.61 -2.78 -11.10
N ASP A 339 -3.25 -1.51 -11.29
CA ASP A 339 -2.17 -1.11 -12.21
C ASP A 339 -0.79 -1.14 -11.53
N LEU A 340 -0.75 -1.33 -10.22
CA LEU A 340 0.48 -1.37 -9.43
C LEU A 340 0.96 -2.81 -9.28
N SER A 341 2.26 -3.01 -9.50
CA SER A 341 2.92 -4.29 -9.25
C SER A 341 4.07 -4.09 -8.29
N PHE A 342 4.09 -4.84 -7.19
CA PHE A 342 5.13 -4.76 -6.16
C PHE A 342 5.99 -6.03 -6.19
N SER A 343 7.28 -5.91 -6.50
CA SER A 343 8.22 -7.04 -6.57
C SER A 343 8.83 -7.41 -5.21
N GLY A 344 8.59 -6.62 -4.16
CA GLY A 344 9.20 -6.78 -2.83
C GLY A 344 8.23 -7.09 -1.69
N LEU A 345 6.94 -7.27 -1.97
CA LEU A 345 5.94 -7.67 -0.97
C LEU A 345 5.64 -9.17 -1.10
N ASN A 346 5.73 -9.90 0.01
CA ASN A 346 5.49 -11.35 0.03
C ASN A 346 4.01 -11.71 -0.22
N THR A 347 3.10 -10.84 0.20
CA THR A 347 1.65 -10.95 0.03
C THR A 347 1.06 -9.58 -0.23
N ILE A 348 -0.05 -9.50 -0.95
CA ILE A 348 -0.83 -8.26 -1.10
C ILE A 348 -2.06 -8.42 -0.21
N SER A 349 -2.26 -7.47 0.71
CA SER A 349 -3.44 -7.41 1.56
C SER A 349 -4.58 -6.78 0.79
N GLU A 350 -5.62 -7.56 0.50
CA GLU A 350 -6.81 -7.10 -0.20
C GLU A 350 -8.08 -7.54 0.51
N ARG A 351 -9.11 -6.69 0.44
CA ARG A 351 -10.50 -7.04 0.79
C ARG A 351 -11.31 -7.05 -0.49
N GLU A 352 -11.91 -8.20 -0.80
CA GLU A 352 -12.87 -8.32 -1.90
C GLU A 352 -14.12 -7.49 -1.58
N GLY A 353 -14.64 -6.77 -2.56
CA GLY A 353 -15.80 -5.91 -2.37
C GLY A 353 -16.19 -5.18 -3.65
N VAL A 354 -17.05 -4.18 -3.52
CA VAL A 354 -17.48 -3.30 -4.60
C VAL A 354 -16.54 -2.09 -4.70
N GLY A 355 -16.22 -1.68 -5.92
CA GLY A 355 -15.48 -0.46 -6.20
C GLY A 355 -14.03 -0.70 -6.59
N ILE A 356 -13.34 0.38 -6.95
CA ILE A 356 -11.95 0.33 -7.39
C ILE A 356 -11.08 0.92 -6.30
N SER A 357 -10.10 0.16 -5.84
CA SER A 357 -9.12 0.67 -4.88
C SER A 357 -8.05 1.50 -5.61
N TYR A 358 -7.79 2.68 -5.07
CA TYR A 358 -6.85 3.68 -5.54
C TYR A 358 -5.85 4.05 -4.45
N VAL A 359 -4.67 4.48 -4.89
CA VAL A 359 -3.73 5.26 -4.10
C VAL A 359 -3.75 6.69 -4.62
N THR A 360 -4.05 7.65 -3.76
CA THR A 360 -3.95 9.08 -4.05
C THR A 360 -2.68 9.67 -3.47
N LEU A 361 -2.07 10.61 -4.20
CA LEU A 361 -0.87 11.31 -3.78
C LEU A 361 -1.18 12.79 -3.56
N PHE A 362 -0.78 13.36 -2.43
CA PHE A 362 -0.97 14.78 -2.11
C PHE A 362 0.32 15.59 -2.28
N ASP A 363 0.19 16.87 -2.68
CA ASP A 363 1.30 17.77 -3.02
C ASP A 363 2.24 18.12 -1.84
N GLU A 364 1.77 18.14 -0.59
CA GLU A 364 2.61 18.46 0.58
C GLU A 364 3.45 17.28 1.10
N ARG A 365 3.43 16.14 0.41
CA ARG A 365 4.14 14.93 0.86
C ARG A 365 5.66 15.04 0.70
N LEU A 366 6.38 14.39 1.61
CA LEU A 366 7.82 14.23 1.49
C LEU A 366 8.13 13.23 0.36
N ASN A 367 8.28 13.72 -0.86
CA ASN A 367 8.66 12.92 -2.04
C ASN A 367 10.18 12.74 -2.20
N THR A 368 10.96 13.20 -1.21
CA THR A 368 12.41 13.07 -1.23
C THR A 368 12.78 11.68 -0.75
N SER A 369 13.35 10.86 -1.64
CA SER A 369 13.91 9.55 -1.25
C SER A 369 14.77 9.67 0.01
N VAL A 370 14.85 8.62 0.84
CA VAL A 370 15.70 8.67 2.05
C VAL A 370 17.16 8.94 1.67
N LYS A 371 17.60 8.50 0.48
CA LYS A 371 18.87 8.94 -0.13
C LYS A 371 18.96 10.46 -0.33
N GLY A 372 17.91 11.07 -0.85
CA GLY A 372 17.76 12.51 -0.99
C GLY A 372 17.83 13.23 0.37
N LEU A 373 17.20 12.71 1.42
CA LEU A 373 17.32 13.24 2.79
C LEU A 373 18.80 13.28 3.22
N ILE A 374 19.50 12.18 3.00
CA ILE A 374 20.90 12.00 3.37
C ILE A 374 21.85 12.94 2.62
N THR A 375 21.58 13.16 1.33
CA THR A 375 22.43 13.98 0.46
C THR A 375 22.05 15.45 0.43
N SER A 376 20.97 15.85 1.11
CA SER A 376 20.47 17.22 1.04
C SER A 376 21.20 18.16 2.01
N ASP A 377 21.62 19.33 1.50
CA ASP A 377 22.04 20.48 2.31
C ASP A 377 20.83 21.33 2.76
N ASN A 378 19.63 20.75 2.74
CA ASN A 378 18.39 21.47 2.96
C ASN A 378 18.16 21.70 4.47
N LYS A 379 18.20 22.97 4.87
CA LYS A 379 18.00 23.40 6.27
C LYS A 379 16.65 22.99 6.86
N LYS A 380 15.62 22.78 6.04
CA LYS A 380 14.29 22.33 6.51
C LYS A 380 14.30 20.84 6.89
N LEU A 381 15.04 20.02 6.14
CA LEU A 381 15.13 18.57 6.37
C LEU A 381 15.98 18.23 7.60
N ASN A 382 17.05 18.99 7.85
CA ASN A 382 17.88 18.84 9.06
C ASN A 382 17.58 19.94 10.09
N SER A 383 16.32 20.39 10.16
CA SER A 383 15.87 21.35 11.16
C SER A 383 16.04 20.77 12.55
N GLU A 384 16.48 21.57 13.52
CA GLU A 384 16.53 21.17 14.94
C GLU A 384 15.12 20.98 15.52
N ASN A 385 14.11 21.61 14.93
CA ASN A 385 12.72 21.46 15.36
C ASN A 385 12.17 20.06 15.00
N PRO A 386 11.74 19.24 15.97
CA PRO A 386 11.19 17.90 15.71
C PRO A 386 9.95 17.92 14.80
N MET A 387 9.14 18.99 14.83
CA MET A 387 7.96 19.14 13.98
C MET A 387 8.27 19.00 12.49
N ASP A 388 9.41 19.53 12.05
CA ASP A 388 9.82 19.49 10.63
C ASP A 388 10.33 18.10 10.20
N ARG A 389 10.48 17.17 11.16
CA ARG A 389 11.01 15.81 10.96
C ARG A 389 9.97 14.71 11.15
N ILE A 390 8.71 15.08 11.40
CA ILE A 390 7.55 14.18 11.48
C ILE A 390 6.81 14.26 10.16
N HIS A 391 6.69 13.12 9.47
CA HIS A 391 6.20 13.06 8.10
C HIS A 391 5.03 12.09 7.99
N LEU A 392 3.94 12.57 7.40
CA LEU A 392 2.90 11.69 6.86
C LEU A 392 3.39 11.12 5.53
N THR A 393 3.06 9.86 5.21
CA THR A 393 3.44 9.23 3.93
C THR A 393 2.89 9.97 2.71
N GLY A 394 1.73 10.65 2.86
CA GLY A 394 1.03 11.36 1.79
C GLY A 394 0.50 10.47 0.67
N ASN A 395 0.57 9.15 0.86
CA ASN A 395 0.05 8.10 0.00
C ASN A 395 -1.21 7.55 0.69
N LEU A 396 -2.39 7.99 0.31
CA LEU A 396 -3.63 7.59 0.99
C LEU A 396 -4.46 6.64 0.13
N LEU A 397 -5.19 5.74 0.79
CA LEU A 397 -6.07 4.78 0.12
C LEU A 397 -7.46 5.39 -0.07
N LEU A 398 -7.99 5.18 -1.27
CA LEU A 398 -9.39 5.49 -1.56
C LEU A 398 -10.01 4.30 -2.28
N THR A 399 -11.31 4.10 -2.09
CA THR A 399 -12.08 3.22 -2.96
C THR A 399 -13.17 4.01 -3.64
N GLY A 400 -13.16 4.00 -4.97
CA GLY A 400 -14.13 4.70 -5.80
C GLY A 400 -15.29 3.79 -6.21
N VAL A 401 -16.50 4.28 -6.02
CA VAL A 401 -17.75 3.62 -6.44
C VAL A 401 -18.55 4.58 -7.32
N VAL A 402 -18.97 4.12 -8.50
CA VAL A 402 -19.79 4.91 -9.44
C VAL A 402 -21.22 4.41 -9.41
N LEU A 403 -22.16 5.29 -9.02
CA LEU A 403 -23.56 4.99 -8.78
C LEU A 403 -24.44 5.76 -9.76
N PRO A 404 -25.12 5.10 -10.71
CA PRO A 404 -26.19 5.73 -11.48
C PRO A 404 -27.37 6.05 -10.56
N GLN A 405 -27.97 7.24 -10.69
CA GLN A 405 -29.16 7.61 -9.89
C GLN A 405 -30.38 6.75 -10.24
N GLY A 406 -31.17 6.35 -9.24
CA GLY A 406 -32.41 5.61 -9.39
C GLY A 406 -32.54 4.46 -8.37
N GLU A 407 -33.77 4.09 -8.01
CA GLU A 407 -34.08 2.99 -7.09
C GLU A 407 -34.70 1.77 -7.80
N THR A 408 -35.15 1.96 -9.04
CA THR A 408 -35.72 0.90 -9.88
C THR A 408 -34.88 0.64 -11.12
N LEU A 409 -35.02 -0.55 -11.72
CA LEU A 409 -34.32 -0.92 -12.95
C LEU A 409 -34.53 0.11 -14.08
N GLN A 410 -35.76 0.61 -14.24
CA GLN A 410 -36.08 1.58 -15.30
C GLN A 410 -35.45 2.94 -15.04
N GLU A 411 -35.43 3.41 -13.80
CA GLU A 411 -34.80 4.67 -13.41
C GLU A 411 -33.30 4.61 -13.64
N VAL A 412 -32.64 3.56 -13.13
CA VAL A 412 -31.19 3.34 -13.31
C VAL A 412 -30.84 3.31 -14.79
N LEU A 413 -31.54 2.51 -15.61
CA LEU A 413 -31.26 2.40 -17.05
C LEU A 413 -31.57 3.69 -17.83
N GLY A 414 -32.49 4.52 -17.34
CA GLY A 414 -32.85 5.83 -17.91
C GLY A 414 -31.97 6.99 -17.44
N SER A 415 -31.15 6.78 -16.41
CA SER A 415 -30.40 7.85 -15.76
C SER A 415 -29.26 8.40 -16.61
N ASN A 416 -29.04 9.71 -16.47
CA ASN A 416 -27.90 10.47 -17.00
C ASN A 416 -27.18 11.24 -15.88
N ASN A 417 -27.52 10.94 -14.62
CA ASN A 417 -26.90 11.50 -13.44
C ASN A 417 -26.18 10.38 -12.68
N TYR A 418 -24.94 10.63 -12.29
CA TYR A 418 -24.08 9.65 -11.65
C TYR A 418 -23.39 10.27 -10.44
N ASP A 419 -23.25 9.51 -9.37
CA ASP A 419 -22.44 9.87 -8.22
C ASP A 419 -21.16 9.04 -8.26
N ILE A 420 -20.00 9.68 -8.16
CA ILE A 420 -18.71 9.05 -7.86
C ILE A 420 -18.44 9.31 -6.39
N LYS A 421 -18.46 8.26 -5.58
CA LYS A 421 -18.17 8.35 -4.15
C LYS A 421 -16.83 7.71 -3.85
N LEU A 422 -15.90 8.48 -3.29
CA LEU A 422 -14.62 7.98 -2.82
C LEU A 422 -14.68 7.79 -1.30
N TYR A 423 -14.22 6.64 -0.83
CA TYR A 423 -14.24 6.24 0.57
C TYR A 423 -12.85 5.92 1.07
N ASN A 424 -12.54 6.25 2.33
CA ASN A 424 -11.37 5.72 3.02
C ASN A 424 -11.68 4.27 3.49
N PRO A 425 -11.04 3.23 2.91
CA PRO A 425 -11.37 1.84 3.22
C PRO A 425 -10.91 1.38 4.62
N HIS A 426 -10.08 2.17 5.32
CA HIS A 426 -9.72 1.91 6.72
C HIS A 426 -10.86 2.25 7.69
N HIS A 427 -11.68 3.25 7.39
CA HIS A 427 -12.83 3.66 8.23
C HIS A 427 -14.16 3.11 7.70
N THR A 428 -14.27 2.89 6.40
CA THR A 428 -15.48 2.37 5.76
C THR A 428 -15.25 0.92 5.31
N GLU A 429 -15.74 -0.03 6.10
CA GLU A 429 -15.66 -1.45 5.72
C GLU A 429 -16.69 -1.83 4.65
N SER A 430 -17.90 -1.31 4.76
CA SER A 430 -19.01 -1.56 3.86
C SER A 430 -19.82 -0.30 3.58
N ILE A 431 -20.55 -0.33 2.46
CA ILE A 431 -21.45 0.74 2.04
C ILE A 431 -22.85 0.18 1.79
N ASP A 432 -23.88 1.00 2.01
CA ASP A 432 -25.25 0.67 1.64
C ASP A 432 -25.47 0.93 0.15
N ILE A 433 -25.92 -0.09 -0.57
CA ILE A 433 -26.39 0.04 -1.95
C ILE A 433 -27.81 -0.52 -2.00
N LEU A 434 -28.78 0.38 -2.19
CA LEU A 434 -30.22 0.06 -2.30
C LEU A 434 -30.77 -0.67 -1.05
N GLY A 435 -30.33 -0.26 0.14
CA GLY A 435 -30.80 -0.79 1.43
C GLY A 435 -30.13 -2.08 1.88
N GLU A 436 -29.06 -2.51 1.23
CA GLU A 436 -28.28 -3.70 1.56
C GLU A 436 -26.79 -3.36 1.71
N PRO A 437 -26.09 -3.92 2.71
CA PRO A 437 -24.67 -3.64 2.93
C PRO A 437 -23.78 -4.46 1.98
N TYR A 438 -22.80 -3.80 1.37
CA TYR A 438 -21.78 -4.40 0.52
C TYR A 438 -20.39 -4.02 1.01
N TYR A 439 -19.49 -5.00 1.16
CA TYR A 439 -18.09 -4.72 1.47
C TYR A 439 -17.47 -3.83 0.40
N LEU A 440 -16.65 -2.89 0.84
CA LEU A 440 -15.89 -2.00 -0.02
C LEU A 440 -14.57 -2.66 -0.39
N ALA A 441 -14.25 -2.71 -1.69
CA ALA A 441 -12.98 -3.26 -2.15
C ALA A 441 -11.80 -2.44 -1.60
N ALA A 442 -10.69 -3.07 -1.26
CA ALA A 442 -9.51 -2.35 -0.78
C ALA A 442 -8.23 -3.13 -1.06
N ASN A 443 -7.14 -2.43 -1.37
CA ASN A 443 -5.79 -2.97 -1.36
C ASN A 443 -4.96 -2.22 -0.30
N PHE A 444 -4.85 -2.80 0.89
CA PHE A 444 -4.18 -2.18 2.04
C PHE A 444 -2.66 -2.15 1.91
N SER A 445 -2.10 -2.95 0.99
CA SER A 445 -0.67 -2.93 0.69
C SER A 445 -0.28 -1.83 -0.30
N ALA A 446 -1.23 -1.28 -1.07
CA ALA A 446 -0.93 -0.40 -2.20
C ALA A 446 -0.32 0.95 -1.79
N SER A 447 -0.84 1.59 -0.74
CA SER A 447 -0.30 2.86 -0.22
C SER A 447 1.13 2.68 0.28
N TYR A 448 1.39 1.66 1.10
CA TYR A 448 2.72 1.38 1.61
C TYR A 448 3.69 0.99 0.48
N GLY A 449 3.24 0.16 -0.46
CA GLY A 449 4.03 -0.20 -1.64
C GLY A 449 4.41 1.00 -2.51
N MET A 450 3.50 1.96 -2.70
CA MET A 450 3.79 3.21 -3.41
C MET A 450 4.81 4.07 -2.65
N TRP A 451 4.62 4.23 -1.34
CA TRP A 451 5.56 4.95 -0.48
C TRP A 451 6.97 4.35 -0.55
N LEU A 452 7.10 3.02 -0.52
CA LEU A 452 8.39 2.33 -0.69
C LEU A 452 9.03 2.62 -2.05
N ALA A 453 8.25 2.59 -3.13
CA ALA A 453 8.71 2.85 -4.50
C ALA A 453 9.21 4.30 -4.68
N GLU A 454 8.51 5.28 -4.12
CA GLU A 454 8.93 6.69 -4.11
C GLU A 454 10.23 6.89 -3.30
N ASN A 455 10.34 6.23 -2.15
CA ASN A 455 11.42 6.48 -1.19
C ASN A 455 12.73 5.75 -1.46
N ARG A 456 12.73 4.71 -2.33
CA ARG A 456 13.91 3.94 -2.75
C ARG A 456 14.80 3.54 -1.58
N LEU A 457 14.21 2.87 -0.59
CA LEU A 457 14.88 2.51 0.67
C LEU A 457 15.97 1.45 0.53
N ASP A 458 16.01 0.75 -0.61
CA ASP A 458 16.98 -0.29 -0.92
C ASP A 458 18.40 0.30 -1.06
N ASN A 459 19.34 -0.28 -0.33
CA ASN A 459 20.76 0.11 -0.23
C ASN A 459 21.07 1.38 0.57
N VAL A 460 20.06 2.11 1.07
CA VAL A 460 20.28 3.37 1.82
C VAL A 460 21.07 3.18 3.12
N GLY A 461 20.82 2.08 3.85
CA GLY A 461 21.49 1.77 5.11
C GLY A 461 23.02 1.68 4.97
N TYR A 462 23.53 1.16 3.86
CA TYR A 462 24.96 1.10 3.54
C TYR A 462 25.52 2.43 3.01
N PHE A 463 24.75 3.18 2.20
CA PHE A 463 25.18 4.49 1.67
C PHE A 463 25.40 5.53 2.78
N ASN A 464 24.56 5.51 3.82
CA ASN A 464 24.67 6.38 4.98
C ASN A 464 26.00 6.26 5.73
N LEU A 465 26.55 5.04 5.77
CA LEU A 465 27.83 4.75 6.43
C LEU A 465 29.04 5.15 5.57
N LEU A 466 28.88 5.28 4.26
CA LEU A 466 29.98 5.46 3.29
C LEU A 466 30.03 6.85 2.62
N SER A 467 29.01 7.70 2.79
CA SER A 467 28.96 9.04 2.18
C SER A 467 30.05 9.97 2.74
N LYS A 468 30.76 10.66 1.82
CA LYS A 468 31.78 11.70 2.12
C LYS A 468 31.18 13.08 2.40
N GLN A 469 29.94 13.34 1.96
CA GLN A 469 29.20 14.56 2.26
C GLN A 469 28.29 14.24 3.43
N GLN A 470 28.74 14.60 4.62
CA GLN A 470 28.03 14.34 5.87
C GLN A 470 27.37 15.65 6.30
N SER A 471 26.19 15.93 5.77
CA SER A 471 25.24 16.77 6.49
C SER A 471 24.69 15.91 7.63
N LEU A 472 24.61 16.39 8.88
CA LEU A 472 24.00 15.60 9.97
C LEU A 472 22.51 15.46 9.68
N VAL A 473 22.11 14.26 9.26
CA VAL A 473 20.71 13.93 9.09
C VAL A 473 20.20 13.52 10.46
N LEU A 474 19.28 14.28 11.03
CA LEU A 474 18.68 13.96 12.33
C LEU A 474 17.64 12.84 12.19
N PRO A 475 17.20 12.19 13.29
CA PRO A 475 16.13 11.20 13.22
C PRO A 475 14.81 11.77 12.64
N HIS A 476 14.12 10.94 11.88
CA HIS A 476 12.87 11.22 11.20
C HIS A 476 11.82 10.16 11.53
N LEU A 477 10.57 10.58 11.66
CA LEU A 477 9.43 9.72 11.96
C LEU A 477 8.48 9.72 10.78
N PHE A 478 8.18 8.54 10.26
CA PHE A 478 7.23 8.32 9.18
C PHE A 478 5.97 7.66 9.72
N MET A 479 4.85 8.37 9.62
CA MET A 479 3.52 7.89 9.96
C MET A 479 2.93 7.24 8.72
N LEU A 480 2.80 5.91 8.72
CA LEU A 480 2.43 5.16 7.51
C LEU A 480 0.96 5.32 7.10
N GLU A 481 0.13 5.68 8.07
CA GLU A 481 -1.28 6.07 7.90
C GLU A 481 -1.48 7.44 8.58
N PRO A 482 -2.53 8.19 8.21
CA PRO A 482 -3.00 9.31 9.02
C PRO A 482 -3.24 8.89 10.47
N TYR A 483 -3.05 9.83 11.39
CA TYR A 483 -3.25 9.56 12.81
C TYR A 483 -4.71 9.21 13.09
N ASP A 484 -4.97 7.96 13.49
CA ASP A 484 -6.28 7.53 13.96
C ASP A 484 -6.28 7.47 15.50
N PRO A 485 -7.10 8.28 16.22
CA PRO A 485 -7.15 8.26 17.68
C PRO A 485 -7.60 6.92 18.29
N ASN A 486 -8.23 6.05 17.49
CA ASN A 486 -8.76 4.76 17.91
C ASN A 486 -7.84 3.57 17.60
N LYS A 487 -6.69 3.80 16.93
CA LYS A 487 -5.69 2.75 16.68
C LYS A 487 -4.45 2.94 17.53
N ARG A 488 -3.98 1.88 18.18
CA ARG A 488 -2.71 1.86 18.93
C ARG A 488 -1.54 2.05 17.99
N ILE A 489 -0.42 2.56 18.50
CA ILE A 489 0.76 2.82 17.67
C ILE A 489 1.80 1.72 17.86
N ILE A 490 2.30 1.20 16.74
CA ILE A 490 3.51 0.36 16.70
C ILE A 490 4.69 1.23 16.27
N ILE A 491 5.69 1.37 17.14
CA ILE A 491 6.91 2.15 16.89
C ILE A 491 8.04 1.21 16.49
N MET A 492 8.64 1.41 15.33
CA MET A 492 9.68 0.51 14.80
C MET A 492 11.05 1.19 14.69
N LEU A 493 12.08 0.58 15.31
CA LEU A 493 13.47 1.08 15.37
C LEU A 493 14.44 0.10 14.69
N HIS A 494 14.90 0.43 13.47
CA HIS A 494 15.82 -0.43 12.71
C HIS A 494 17.21 -0.58 13.36
N GLY A 495 18.01 -1.54 12.91
CA GLY A 495 19.39 -1.78 13.39
C GLY A 495 20.48 -0.97 12.69
N LEU A 496 21.75 -1.30 12.99
CA LEU A 496 22.95 -0.74 12.36
C LEU A 496 22.99 -1.04 10.86
N ALA A 497 23.48 -0.10 10.05
CA ALA A 497 23.61 -0.23 8.58
C ALA A 497 22.29 -0.56 7.85
N SER A 498 21.15 -0.34 8.52
CA SER A 498 19.81 -0.64 8.02
C SER A 498 19.01 0.64 7.76
N SER A 499 17.78 0.47 7.31
CA SER A 499 16.80 1.53 7.06
C SER A 499 15.40 1.01 7.44
N PRO A 500 14.36 1.86 7.40
CA PRO A 500 12.98 1.40 7.57
C PRO A 500 12.54 0.27 6.62
N ALA A 501 13.28 0.01 5.53
CA ALA A 501 13.05 -1.16 4.66
C ALA A 501 13.10 -2.51 5.39
N THR A 502 13.82 -2.61 6.51
CA THR A 502 13.86 -3.86 7.28
C THR A 502 12.50 -4.28 7.85
N TRP A 503 11.52 -3.38 7.84
CA TRP A 503 10.19 -3.63 8.38
C TRP A 503 9.18 -4.00 7.31
N ILE A 504 9.56 -4.07 6.02
CA ILE A 504 8.63 -4.30 4.90
C ILE A 504 7.76 -5.55 5.14
N SER A 505 8.39 -6.67 5.49
CA SER A 505 7.68 -7.94 5.74
C SER A 505 6.68 -7.82 6.90
N ILE A 506 7.12 -7.22 8.02
CA ILE A 506 6.31 -7.09 9.24
C ILE A 506 5.17 -6.09 9.04
N THR A 507 5.44 -4.93 8.46
CA THR A 507 4.42 -3.91 8.19
C THR A 507 3.37 -4.44 7.23
N ASN A 508 3.78 -5.13 6.16
CA ASN A 508 2.83 -5.75 5.24
C ASN A 508 2.02 -6.89 5.89
N ASP A 509 2.63 -7.64 6.82
CA ASP A 509 1.94 -8.66 7.60
C ASP A 509 0.86 -8.08 8.50
N ILE A 510 1.16 -6.97 9.19
CA ILE A 510 0.20 -6.21 10.01
C ILE A 510 -0.95 -5.70 9.15
N SER A 511 -0.67 -5.12 7.97
CA SER A 511 -1.71 -4.69 7.03
C SER A 511 -2.53 -5.85 6.46
N SER A 512 -1.97 -7.06 6.40
CA SER A 512 -2.64 -8.29 5.90
C SER A 512 -3.59 -8.90 6.93
N ASP A 513 -3.27 -8.80 8.21
CA ASP A 513 -4.12 -9.29 9.30
C ASP A 513 -5.22 -8.26 9.63
N SER A 514 -6.50 -8.62 9.50
CA SER A 514 -7.61 -7.68 9.67
C SER A 514 -7.70 -7.12 11.08
N GLU A 515 -7.51 -7.97 12.09
CA GLU A 515 -7.61 -7.55 13.49
C GLU A 515 -6.45 -6.60 13.84
N LEU A 516 -5.24 -6.88 13.35
CA LEU A 516 -4.11 -5.97 13.56
C LEU A 516 -4.26 -4.65 12.79
N ARG A 517 -4.64 -4.70 11.51
CA ARG A 517 -4.84 -3.50 10.67
C ARG A 517 -5.90 -2.55 11.23
N GLU A 518 -6.94 -3.09 11.85
CA GLU A 518 -8.05 -2.30 12.42
C GLU A 518 -7.69 -1.69 13.78
N ASN A 519 -6.73 -2.27 14.51
CA ASN A 519 -6.39 -1.83 15.86
C ASN A 519 -5.01 -1.17 15.99
N TYR A 520 -4.15 -1.28 14.98
CA TYR A 520 -2.81 -0.69 14.98
C TYR A 520 -2.57 0.21 13.77
N GLN A 521 -1.78 1.24 14.01
CA GLN A 521 -1.12 2.07 12.99
C GLN A 521 0.39 2.03 13.23
N VAL A 522 1.19 2.19 12.17
CA VAL A 522 2.65 1.97 12.23
C VAL A 522 3.42 3.28 12.07
N TRP A 523 4.34 3.52 13.00
CA TRP A 523 5.35 4.58 12.94
C TRP A 523 6.73 3.98 12.73
N GLN A 524 7.37 4.32 11.61
CA GLN A 524 8.74 3.88 11.32
C GLN A 524 9.71 5.03 11.55
N ILE A 525 10.77 4.77 12.30
CA ILE A 525 11.79 5.77 12.61
C ILE A 525 13.04 5.48 11.79
N PHE A 526 13.45 6.46 11.00
CA PHE A 526 14.76 6.48 10.37
C PHE A 526 15.71 7.29 11.23
N TYR A 527 16.90 6.75 11.49
CA TYR A 527 17.93 7.48 12.22
C TYR A 527 19.33 7.10 11.73
N PRO A 528 20.28 8.04 11.79
CA PRO A 528 21.65 7.82 11.34
C PRO A 528 22.40 6.90 12.31
N THR A 529 22.81 5.74 11.82
CA THR A 529 23.48 4.72 12.66
C THR A 529 24.96 5.03 12.95
N ASN A 530 25.51 6.08 12.33
CA ASN A 530 26.87 6.58 12.57
C ASN A 530 26.95 7.68 13.65
N ILE A 531 25.82 8.14 14.19
CA ILE A 531 25.78 9.06 15.35
C ILE A 531 25.80 8.23 16.66
N PRO A 532 26.36 8.77 17.76
CA PRO A 532 26.28 8.13 19.08
C PRO A 532 24.87 7.66 19.47
N ILE A 533 24.76 6.48 20.07
CA ILE A 533 23.50 5.83 20.42
C ILE A 533 22.71 6.67 21.44
N LEU A 534 23.37 7.32 22.41
CA LEU A 534 22.70 8.21 23.38
C LEU A 534 22.08 9.44 22.72
N GLU A 535 22.74 10.00 21.70
CA GLU A 535 22.19 11.11 20.91
C GLU A 535 20.98 10.66 20.12
N ASN A 536 21.09 9.54 19.41
CA ASN A 536 19.96 8.96 18.67
C ASN A 536 18.78 8.70 19.61
N ARG A 537 19.00 8.08 20.76
CA ARG A 537 17.95 7.84 21.76
C ARG A 537 17.27 9.13 22.19
N TYR A 538 18.03 10.17 22.57
CA TYR A 538 17.49 11.46 23.01
C TYR A 538 16.62 12.12 21.92
N ARG A 539 17.13 12.17 20.68
CA ARG A 539 16.42 12.79 19.56
C ARG A 539 15.20 11.99 19.09
N ILE A 540 15.27 10.67 19.15
CA ILE A 540 14.14 9.78 18.86
C ILE A 540 13.04 9.96 19.91
N GLN A 541 13.41 10.06 21.19
CA GLN A 541 12.45 10.33 22.27
C GLN A 541 11.73 11.66 22.07
N GLU A 542 12.48 12.75 21.83
CA GLU A 542 11.94 14.07 21.52
C GLU A 542 10.95 14.02 20.34
N LEU A 543 11.30 13.26 19.30
CA LEU A 543 10.48 13.11 18.10
C LEU A 543 9.17 12.38 18.35
N ILE A 544 9.21 11.26 19.09
CA ILE A 544 8.03 10.46 19.44
C ILE A 544 7.10 11.27 20.37
N GLU A 545 7.65 11.88 21.41
CA GLU A 545 6.86 12.68 22.37
C GLU A 545 6.21 13.89 21.68
N THR A 546 6.94 14.54 20.77
CA THR A 546 6.38 15.62 19.94
C THR A 546 5.24 15.09 19.07
N ALA A 547 5.42 13.95 18.39
CA ALA A 547 4.38 13.36 17.56
C ALA A 547 3.10 13.04 18.34
N TYR A 548 3.21 12.50 19.56
CA TYR A 548 2.06 12.31 20.43
C TYR A 548 1.43 13.64 20.84
N ASN A 549 2.23 14.64 21.24
CA ASN A 549 1.72 15.92 21.70
C ASN A 549 1.00 16.73 20.61
N ILE A 550 1.41 16.62 19.34
CA ILE A 550 0.69 17.25 18.21
C ILE A 550 -0.69 16.63 18.04
N ASN A 551 -0.74 15.29 18.05
CA ASN A 551 -1.93 14.55 17.68
C ASN A 551 -2.90 14.31 18.85
N ASP A 552 -2.39 14.31 20.08
CA ASP A 552 -3.17 14.14 21.31
C ASP A 552 -2.58 14.96 22.48
N PRO A 553 -2.73 16.30 22.46
CA PRO A 553 -2.16 17.18 23.49
C PRO A 553 -2.65 16.87 24.93
N ASN A 554 -3.80 16.20 25.06
CA ASN A 554 -4.43 15.89 26.34
C ASN A 554 -4.28 14.41 26.75
N SER A 555 -3.56 13.59 25.96
CA SER A 555 -3.34 12.16 26.19
C SER A 555 -4.62 11.37 26.46
N GLN A 556 -5.68 11.64 25.69
CA GLN A 556 -6.98 10.98 25.84
C GLN A 556 -7.17 9.80 24.91
N HIS A 557 -6.59 9.84 23.72
CA HIS A 557 -6.75 8.85 22.67
C HIS A 557 -6.23 7.47 23.10
N ILE A 558 -6.75 6.41 22.48
CA ILE A 558 -6.18 5.08 22.67
C ILE A 558 -4.83 4.98 21.98
N ALA A 559 -4.65 5.72 20.87
CA ALA A 559 -3.40 5.77 20.13
C ALA A 559 -2.21 6.23 20.98
N SER A 560 -2.42 7.15 21.93
CA SER A 560 -1.39 7.63 22.85
C SER A 560 -1.15 6.72 24.07
N LYS A 561 -1.83 5.57 24.13
CA LYS A 561 -1.79 4.62 25.25
C LYS A 561 -1.52 3.20 24.74
N ASN A 562 -0.74 2.43 25.49
CA ASN A 562 -0.45 1.04 25.18
C ASN A 562 0.10 0.85 23.75
N SER A 563 1.12 1.63 23.45
CA SER A 563 1.87 1.52 22.20
C SER A 563 2.89 0.40 22.31
N VAL A 564 3.16 -0.27 21.19
CA VAL A 564 4.14 -1.35 21.13
C VAL A 564 5.43 -0.84 20.49
N LEU A 565 6.56 -0.95 21.18
CA LEU A 565 7.87 -0.61 20.64
C LEU A 565 8.57 -1.87 20.13
N ILE A 566 9.01 -1.86 18.87
CA ILE A 566 9.74 -2.96 18.25
C ILE A 566 11.13 -2.47 17.84
N GLY A 567 12.16 -3.10 18.40
CA GLY A 567 13.55 -2.78 18.08
C GLY A 567 14.29 -3.98 17.53
N HIS A 568 15.05 -3.77 16.45
CA HIS A 568 15.99 -4.77 15.91
C HIS A 568 17.43 -4.35 16.16
N SER A 569 18.27 -5.28 16.64
CA SER A 569 19.72 -5.07 16.79
C SER A 569 20.02 -3.78 17.58
N MET A 570 20.78 -2.83 17.03
CA MET A 570 21.04 -1.53 17.67
C MET A 570 19.76 -0.76 18.04
N GLY A 571 18.69 -0.88 17.24
CA GLY A 571 17.40 -0.27 17.53
C GLY A 571 16.73 -0.85 18.77
N ALA A 572 17.00 -2.12 19.11
CA ALA A 572 16.57 -2.72 20.37
C ALA A 572 17.30 -2.12 21.57
N VAL A 573 18.60 -1.83 21.45
CA VAL A 573 19.38 -1.17 22.52
C VAL A 573 18.85 0.24 22.78
N ILE A 574 18.55 0.99 21.72
CA ILE A 574 17.86 2.29 21.83
C ILE A 574 16.48 2.11 22.46
N GLY A 575 15.71 1.15 21.98
CA GLY A 575 14.39 0.80 22.48
C GLY A 575 14.36 0.53 23.98
N ARG A 576 15.29 -0.30 24.49
CA ARG A 576 15.44 -0.58 25.93
C ARG A 576 15.61 0.71 26.72
N MET A 577 16.48 1.62 26.25
CA MET A 577 16.66 2.93 26.92
C MET A 577 15.42 3.83 26.87
N LEU A 578 14.58 3.72 25.84
CA LEU A 578 13.32 4.45 25.73
C LEU A 578 12.23 3.91 26.66
N VAL A 579 12.37 2.69 27.18
CA VAL A 579 11.41 2.07 28.11
C VAL A 579 12.01 1.84 29.50
N SER A 580 13.08 2.56 29.85
CA SER A 580 13.76 2.45 31.14
C SER A 580 13.80 3.77 31.88
N ASN A 581 13.73 3.71 33.21
CA ASN A 581 13.92 4.87 34.10
C ASN A 581 15.25 4.73 34.83
N GLU A 582 16.30 5.37 34.33
CA GLU A 582 17.60 5.34 34.99
C GLU A 582 18.35 6.66 34.84
N LYS A 583 19.03 7.05 35.92
CA LYS A 583 19.97 8.16 35.95
C LYS A 583 21.38 7.62 35.73
N LEU A 584 21.84 7.62 34.46
CA LEU A 584 23.16 7.09 34.10
C LEU A 584 24.32 7.97 34.60
N GLN A 585 24.04 9.16 35.14
CA GLN A 585 25.03 10.13 35.60
C GLN A 585 25.95 9.54 36.68
N ASP A 586 25.42 8.78 37.64
CA ASP A 586 26.23 8.24 38.74
C ASP A 586 27.17 7.12 38.26
N LYS A 587 26.67 6.24 37.39
CA LYS A 587 27.50 5.23 36.70
C LYS A 587 28.56 5.90 35.84
N PHE A 588 28.18 6.95 35.13
CA PHE A 588 29.08 7.74 34.29
C PHE A 588 30.20 8.41 35.11
N HIS A 589 29.87 9.02 36.26
CA HIS A 589 30.84 9.64 37.15
C HIS A 589 31.85 8.63 37.71
N ARG A 590 31.41 7.42 38.08
CA ARG A 590 32.30 6.34 38.52
C ARG A 590 33.27 5.91 37.42
N LEU A 591 32.76 5.64 36.21
CA LEU A 591 33.58 5.27 35.05
C LEU A 591 34.64 6.34 34.72
N SER A 592 34.29 7.62 34.80
CA SER A 592 35.22 8.73 34.55
C SER A 592 36.34 8.84 35.61
N GLN A 593 36.05 8.51 36.87
CA GLN A 593 37.01 8.53 37.98
C GLN A 593 38.00 7.35 37.90
N GLU A 594 37.53 6.16 37.56
CA GLU A 594 38.34 4.94 37.43
C GLU A 594 39.40 5.04 36.31
N GLU A 595 39.09 5.73 35.21
CA GLU A 595 40.00 5.91 34.07
C GLU A 595 40.93 7.16 34.21
N ASN A 596 41.02 7.75 35.41
CA ASN A 596 41.95 8.82 35.79
C ASN A 596 41.89 10.09 34.90
N THR A 597 40.69 10.46 34.46
CA THR A 597 40.47 11.55 33.49
C THR A 597 40.21 12.92 34.11
N LEU A 598 41.11 13.36 35.01
CA LEU A 598 41.05 14.62 35.77
C LEU A 598 40.98 15.93 34.93
N ARG A 599 41.08 15.87 33.60
CA ARG A 599 41.08 17.04 32.71
C ARG A 599 39.71 17.41 32.15
N LEU A 600 38.72 16.52 32.20
CA LEU A 600 37.43 16.76 31.53
C LEU A 600 36.36 17.41 32.41
N SER A 601 36.49 17.29 33.74
CA SER A 601 35.68 18.05 34.71
C SER A 601 35.84 19.57 34.57
N LYS A 602 36.92 20.02 33.89
CA LYS A 602 37.16 21.43 33.52
C LYS A 602 36.69 21.80 32.11
N LEU A 603 36.31 20.84 31.27
CA LEU A 603 35.87 21.07 29.88
C LEU A 603 34.35 21.28 29.77
N VAL A 604 33.59 20.82 30.77
CA VAL A 604 32.15 21.06 30.91
C VAL A 604 31.90 22.28 31.82
N ASN A 605 32.57 23.39 31.53
CA ASN A 605 32.54 24.61 32.36
C ASN A 605 31.44 25.61 31.98
N ASN A 606 30.69 25.36 30.90
CA ASN A 606 29.48 26.12 30.58
C ASN A 606 28.25 25.41 31.16
N GLU A 607 27.45 26.13 31.94
CA GLU A 607 26.21 25.64 32.57
C GLU A 607 25.25 25.01 31.52
N LEU A 608 25.14 25.63 30.34
CA LEU A 608 24.26 25.20 29.24
C LEU A 608 24.71 23.90 28.56
N ASP A 609 26.01 23.74 28.35
CA ASP A 609 26.60 22.52 27.75
C ASP A 609 26.51 21.34 28.74
N ARG A 610 26.59 21.63 30.05
CA ARG A 610 26.39 20.66 31.12
C ARG A 610 24.95 20.14 31.17
N GLU A 611 23.94 21.00 31.08
CA GLU A 611 22.54 20.56 31.09
C GLU A 611 22.17 19.73 29.86
N ASN A 612 22.61 20.15 28.67
CA ASN A 612 22.40 19.39 27.43
C ASN A 612 23.04 17.99 27.49
N LEU A 613 24.22 17.88 28.12
CA LEU A 613 24.89 16.60 28.35
C LEU A 613 24.11 15.72 29.35
N LEU A 614 23.68 16.30 30.46
CA LEU A 614 23.00 15.58 31.54
C LEU A 614 21.63 15.04 31.11
N ASN A 615 20.91 15.76 30.26
CA ASN A 615 19.63 15.33 29.71
C ASN A 615 19.76 14.02 28.88
N ARG A 616 20.90 13.81 28.20
CA ARG A 616 21.19 12.57 27.44
C ARG A 616 21.57 11.39 28.32
N LEU A 617 21.91 11.63 29.58
CA LEU A 617 22.22 10.60 30.57
C LEU A 617 21.02 10.30 31.47
N GLN A 618 19.96 11.11 31.40
CA GLN A 618 18.69 10.83 32.07
C GLN A 618 17.82 10.00 31.14
N LEU A 619 17.49 8.77 31.55
CA LEU A 619 16.53 7.93 30.88
C LEU A 619 15.17 8.12 31.56
N ASN A 620 14.18 8.53 30.78
CA ASN A 620 12.79 8.59 31.19
C ASN A 620 12.01 7.71 30.20
N GLN A 621 11.19 6.80 30.71
CA GLN A 621 10.39 5.93 29.85
C GLN A 621 9.41 6.73 28.98
N LEU A 622 9.16 6.24 27.77
CA LEU A 622 8.03 6.64 26.95
C LEU A 622 6.74 6.14 27.61
N LYS A 623 6.01 7.03 28.29
CA LYS A 623 4.77 6.69 29.00
C LYS A 623 3.69 6.08 28.11
N SER A 624 3.72 6.36 26.82
CA SER A 624 2.78 5.81 25.85
C SER A 624 3.04 4.32 25.54
N VAL A 625 4.23 3.80 25.84
CA VAL A 625 4.65 2.43 25.54
C VAL A 625 4.54 1.56 26.79
N ASP A 626 3.79 0.47 26.70
CA ASP A 626 3.68 -0.54 27.77
C ASP A 626 4.15 -1.94 27.32
N THR A 627 4.42 -2.11 26.02
CA THR A 627 4.91 -3.37 25.46
C THR A 627 6.13 -3.14 24.57
N ALA A 628 7.20 -3.89 24.78
CA ALA A 628 8.39 -3.85 23.94
C ALA A 628 8.73 -5.23 23.35
N VAL A 629 9.16 -5.27 22.10
CA VAL A 629 9.65 -6.49 21.44
C VAL A 629 11.06 -6.24 20.91
N PHE A 630 12.01 -7.02 21.39
CA PHE A 630 13.42 -6.88 21.04
C PHE A 630 13.87 -8.06 20.19
N ILE A 631 14.46 -7.77 19.03
CA ILE A 631 14.85 -8.78 18.05
C ILE A 631 16.37 -8.73 17.86
N SER A 632 17.05 -9.86 18.14
CA SER A 632 18.51 -10.01 17.99
C SER A 632 19.32 -8.85 18.62
N ALA A 633 18.96 -8.48 19.84
CA ALA A 633 19.46 -7.28 20.51
C ALA A 633 20.83 -7.50 21.18
N PRO A 634 21.87 -6.68 20.92
CA PRO A 634 23.16 -6.79 21.61
C PRO A 634 23.19 -5.98 22.92
N PHE A 635 22.38 -6.33 23.92
CA PHE A 635 22.27 -5.55 25.16
C PHE A 635 23.54 -5.54 26.01
N ARG A 636 24.44 -6.51 25.84
CA ARG A 636 25.77 -6.55 26.46
C ARG A 636 26.90 -6.40 25.43
N GLY A 637 26.57 -5.95 24.23
CA GLY A 637 27.51 -5.75 23.12
C GLY A 637 27.87 -7.02 22.37
N THR A 638 28.80 -6.89 21.42
CA THR A 638 29.29 -7.99 20.59
C THR A 638 30.74 -7.81 20.18
N ASP A 639 31.50 -8.92 20.22
CA ASP A 639 32.86 -9.01 19.66
C ASP A 639 32.89 -8.82 18.13
N PHE A 640 31.76 -8.97 17.43
CA PHE A 640 31.67 -8.75 15.99
C PHE A 640 31.92 -7.28 15.61
N ALA A 641 31.57 -6.34 16.49
CA ALA A 641 31.83 -4.91 16.30
C ALA A 641 33.33 -4.63 16.13
N ASP A 642 34.18 -5.38 16.83
CA ASP A 642 35.64 -5.28 16.73
C ASP A 642 36.17 -5.89 15.41
N ARG A 643 35.48 -6.89 14.83
CA ARG A 643 35.90 -7.62 13.62
C ARG A 643 35.46 -6.94 12.31
N TRP A 644 34.23 -6.45 12.23
CA TRP A 644 33.67 -5.73 11.06
C TRP A 644 34.47 -4.46 10.72
N PHE A 645 35.08 -3.83 11.72
CA PHE A 645 35.84 -2.58 11.55
C PHE A 645 37.27 -2.77 11.02
N THR A 646 37.88 -3.95 11.18
CA THR A 646 39.27 -4.19 10.71
C THR A 646 39.46 -4.14 9.19
N GLN A 647 38.40 -4.29 8.39
CA GLN A 647 38.48 -4.13 6.92
C GLN A 647 38.13 -2.71 6.43
N LEU A 648 37.41 -1.90 7.23
CA LEU A 648 36.96 -0.55 6.85
C LEU A 648 37.84 0.58 7.40
N LEU A 649 38.75 0.28 8.32
CA LEU A 649 39.68 1.19 9.04
C LEU A 649 40.79 1.85 8.19
N ARG A 650 40.52 2.17 6.92
CA ARG A 650 41.35 3.10 6.14
C ARG A 650 40.51 4.19 5.51
N ARG A 651 39.69 4.89 6.30
CA ARG A 651 39.41 6.33 6.10
C ARG A 651 38.65 6.91 7.28
N VAL A 652 39.29 7.90 7.90
CA VAL A 652 38.85 8.75 9.00
C VAL A 652 37.43 9.30 8.75
N VAL A 653 36.51 9.04 9.67
CA VAL A 653 35.17 9.64 9.71
C VAL A 653 35.30 10.98 10.44
N HIS A 654 35.33 12.08 9.70
CA HIS A 654 35.32 13.43 10.28
C HIS A 654 33.87 13.78 10.59
N LEU A 655 33.53 14.06 11.86
CA LEU A 655 32.20 14.57 12.21
C LEU A 655 31.95 15.91 11.49
N PRO A 656 30.71 16.21 11.06
CA PRO A 656 30.44 17.46 10.36
C PRO A 656 30.67 18.65 11.28
N LEU A 657 31.27 19.71 10.74
CA LEU A 657 31.65 20.92 11.47
C LEU A 657 30.48 21.59 12.22
N GLY A 658 29.22 21.36 11.80
CA GLY A 658 28.03 21.88 12.48
C GLY A 658 27.74 21.22 13.84
N PHE A 659 27.89 19.90 13.99
CA PHE A 659 27.74 19.21 15.28
C PHE A 659 28.91 19.48 16.21
N ILE A 660 30.12 19.57 15.63
CA ILE A 660 31.29 20.10 16.32
C ILE A 660 30.95 21.50 16.83
N GLN A 661 30.48 22.45 16.02
CA GLN A 661 30.12 23.79 16.48
C GLN A 661 29.02 23.83 17.58
N THR A 662 28.02 22.94 17.54
CA THR A 662 26.96 22.86 18.57
C THR A 662 27.48 22.34 19.92
N ILE A 663 28.48 21.45 19.92
CA ILE A 663 29.11 20.89 21.14
C ILE A 663 30.39 21.64 21.53
N THR A 664 31.05 22.28 20.57
CA THR A 664 32.42 22.78 20.65
C THR A 664 32.53 24.28 20.42
N GLY A 665 31.51 25.06 20.77
CA GLY A 665 31.63 26.53 20.82
C GLY A 665 32.94 27.01 21.46
N ASN A 666 33.58 26.20 22.33
CA ASN A 666 34.98 26.37 22.78
C ASN A 666 35.89 25.10 22.79
N LEU A 667 35.42 23.88 22.48
CA LEU A 667 36.21 22.63 22.67
C LEU A 667 37.38 22.43 21.69
N ALA A 668 37.33 23.03 20.49
CA ALA A 668 38.33 22.79 19.43
C ALA A 668 39.73 23.38 19.72
N SER A 669 39.90 24.12 20.81
CA SER A 669 41.16 24.79 21.16
C SER A 669 42.08 24.01 22.12
N ILE A 670 41.66 22.85 22.65
CA ILE A 670 42.31 22.27 23.85
C ILE A 670 42.70 20.77 23.74
N ALA A 671 42.23 19.98 22.76
CA ALA A 671 42.62 18.57 22.64
C ALA A 671 42.63 18.06 21.19
N SER A 672 43.52 17.10 20.88
CA SER A 672 43.59 16.42 19.58
C SER A 672 42.51 15.33 19.45
N GLU A 673 41.96 15.11 18.25
CA GLU A 673 40.87 14.12 18.01
C GLU A 673 41.20 12.71 18.55
N GLY A 674 42.47 12.30 18.53
CA GLY A 674 42.94 11.02 19.07
C GLY A 674 42.93 10.93 20.60
N GLU A 675 43.17 12.03 21.32
CA GLU A 675 43.09 12.07 22.78
C GLU A 675 41.63 12.07 23.26
N LEU A 676 40.72 12.71 22.52
CA LEU A 676 39.29 12.71 22.82
C LEU A 676 38.66 11.33 22.62
N ALA A 677 38.98 10.60 21.55
CA ALA A 677 38.44 9.26 21.31
C ALA A 677 38.93 8.19 22.31
N SER A 678 40.07 8.42 22.97
CA SER A 678 40.65 7.54 23.99
C SER A 678 40.10 7.74 25.41
N ASN A 679 39.26 8.76 25.60
CA ASN A 679 38.66 9.13 26.89
C ASN A 679 37.22 8.60 26.98
N PRO A 680 36.72 8.12 28.13
CA PRO A 680 35.36 7.56 28.26
C PRO A 680 34.25 8.56 27.93
N LEU A 681 34.37 9.85 28.27
CA LEU A 681 33.37 10.85 27.86
C LEU A 681 33.47 11.11 26.35
N GLY A 682 34.69 11.24 25.83
CA GLY A 682 34.86 11.42 24.40
C GLY A 682 34.45 10.18 23.60
N ALA A 683 34.57 8.98 24.15
CA ALA A 683 34.06 7.76 23.55
C ALA A 683 32.53 7.74 23.49
N LEU A 684 31.82 8.31 24.48
CA LEU A 684 30.36 8.39 24.42
C LEU A 684 29.84 9.35 23.34
N TYR A 685 30.65 10.33 22.91
CA TYR A 685 30.23 11.39 21.96
C TYR A 685 30.94 11.38 20.60
N PHE A 686 32.15 10.85 20.52
CA PHE A 686 32.99 10.82 19.30
C PHE A 686 33.10 9.42 18.69
N GLN A 687 32.73 8.36 19.42
CA GLN A 687 32.53 7.04 18.80
C GLN A 687 31.19 7.00 18.09
N ASN A 688 31.20 6.47 16.88
CA ASN A 688 29.97 6.23 16.14
C ASN A 688 29.17 5.07 16.78
N GLY A 689 27.88 4.99 16.45
CA GLY A 689 26.99 3.96 16.99
C GLY A 689 27.49 2.53 16.79
N ALA A 690 28.19 2.25 15.68
CA ALA A 690 28.75 0.93 15.41
C ALA A 690 29.82 0.50 16.43
N SER A 691 30.75 1.39 16.77
CA SER A 691 31.80 1.09 17.76
C SER A 691 31.28 1.04 19.19
N GLN A 692 30.17 1.74 19.48
CA GLN A 692 29.52 1.69 20.80
C GLN A 692 28.86 0.33 21.09
N LEU A 693 28.61 -0.50 20.07
CA LEU A 693 28.10 -1.87 20.23
C LEU A 693 29.18 -2.90 20.61
N SER A 694 30.45 -2.51 20.65
CA SER A 694 31.51 -3.36 21.22
C SER A 694 31.23 -3.63 22.69
N ASP A 695 31.43 -4.86 23.12
CA ASP A 695 31.30 -5.29 24.52
C ASP A 695 32.28 -4.57 25.47
N LYS A 696 33.36 -4.01 24.90
CA LYS A 696 34.39 -3.24 25.62
C LYS A 696 34.11 -1.74 25.64
N SER A 697 33.07 -1.26 24.97
CA SER A 697 32.82 0.17 24.83
C SER A 697 32.39 0.82 26.17
N SER A 698 32.73 2.09 26.36
CA SER A 698 32.26 2.86 27.53
C SER A 698 30.73 2.98 27.55
N PHE A 699 30.09 2.96 26.38
CA PHE A 699 28.63 2.93 26.25
C PHE A 699 28.05 1.64 26.82
N MET A 700 28.63 0.48 26.50
CA MET A 700 28.11 -0.81 26.94
C MET A 700 28.35 -1.05 28.43
N LYS A 701 29.48 -0.58 28.97
CA LYS A 701 29.73 -0.54 30.42
C LYS A 701 28.68 0.30 31.16
N LEU A 702 28.10 1.31 30.51
CA LEU A 702 27.10 2.20 31.10
C LEU A 702 25.69 1.59 31.05
N THR A 703 25.35 0.86 29.99
CA THR A 703 23.96 0.48 29.66
C THR A 703 23.63 -1.01 29.76
N SER A 704 24.62 -1.89 29.89
CA SER A 704 24.41 -3.35 29.93
C SER A 704 23.45 -3.82 31.04
N ASP A 705 23.57 -3.25 32.22
CA ASP A 705 22.77 -3.60 33.41
C ASP A 705 21.44 -2.81 33.54
N LEU A 706 21.04 -2.10 32.49
CA LEU A 706 19.86 -1.22 32.50
C LEU A 706 18.56 -2.00 32.77
N GLN A 707 17.78 -1.61 33.77
CA GLN A 707 16.48 -2.25 34.01
C GLN A 707 15.38 -1.58 33.18
N ILE A 708 14.54 -2.39 32.55
CA ILE A 708 13.30 -1.93 31.92
C ILE A 708 12.32 -1.55 33.03
N ALA A 709 11.48 -0.55 32.80
CA ALA A 709 10.50 -0.14 33.79
C ALA A 709 9.48 -1.25 34.12
N ASP A 710 9.07 -1.33 35.38
CA ASP A 710 8.22 -2.42 35.90
C ASP A 710 6.81 -2.45 35.28
N ASP A 711 6.35 -1.33 34.71
CA ASP A 711 5.07 -1.20 34.03
C ASP A 711 5.13 -1.51 32.52
N VAL A 712 6.30 -1.95 32.02
CA VAL A 712 6.51 -2.33 30.61
C VAL A 712 6.70 -3.85 30.50
N THR A 713 5.77 -4.50 29.81
CA THR A 713 5.91 -5.90 29.39
C THR A 713 6.90 -5.98 28.23
N TYR A 714 7.84 -6.92 28.24
CA TYR A 714 8.77 -7.06 27.11
C TYR A 714 9.01 -8.50 26.68
N HIS A 715 9.25 -8.66 25.39
CA HIS A 715 9.48 -9.94 24.72
C HIS A 715 10.82 -9.91 23.98
N SER A 716 11.49 -11.06 23.94
CA SER A 716 12.76 -11.23 23.23
C SER A 716 12.62 -12.28 22.12
N ILE A 717 13.02 -11.92 20.91
CA ILE A 717 13.13 -12.82 19.76
C ILE A 717 14.62 -12.95 19.43
N ILE A 718 15.19 -14.12 19.71
CA ILE A 718 16.63 -14.37 19.59
C ILE A 718 16.87 -15.32 18.43
N ALA A 719 17.75 -14.93 17.52
CA ALA A 719 18.15 -15.79 16.42
C ALA A 719 19.31 -16.71 16.82
N ASN A 720 19.30 -17.94 16.29
CA ASN A 720 20.42 -18.86 16.39
C ASN A 720 20.75 -19.47 15.03
N ARG A 721 21.99 -19.29 14.58
CA ARG A 721 22.43 -19.72 13.25
C ARG A 721 22.78 -21.20 13.19
N ASP A 722 23.23 -21.76 14.31
CA ASP A 722 23.69 -23.16 14.38
C ASP A 722 22.51 -24.12 14.55
N SER A 723 22.29 -24.98 13.55
CA SER A 723 21.17 -25.92 13.56
C SER A 723 21.28 -27.00 14.63
N ASP A 724 22.49 -27.43 14.96
CA ASP A 724 22.71 -28.56 15.86
C ASP A 724 22.54 -28.09 17.31
N ILE A 725 23.09 -26.91 17.61
CA ILE A 725 22.86 -26.23 18.89
C ILE A 725 21.37 -25.89 19.05
N TYR A 726 20.72 -25.36 18.01
CA TYR A 726 19.28 -25.07 18.05
C TYR A 726 18.45 -26.33 18.36
N ASN A 727 18.67 -27.41 17.60
CA ASN A 727 17.93 -28.65 17.78
C ASN A 727 18.21 -29.30 19.16
N GLY A 728 19.45 -29.20 19.66
CA GLY A 728 19.82 -29.64 21.00
C GLY A 728 19.06 -28.87 22.08
N PHE A 729 19.09 -27.54 22.01
CA PHE A 729 18.40 -26.66 22.94
C PHE A 729 16.87 -26.89 22.95
N MET A 730 16.26 -27.06 21.78
CA MET A 730 14.82 -27.33 21.64
C MET A 730 14.42 -28.72 22.20
N ARG A 731 15.28 -29.74 22.05
CA ARG A 731 15.05 -31.07 22.64
C ARG A 731 15.09 -31.05 24.16
N LEU A 732 15.86 -30.14 24.75
CA LEU A 732 16.02 -29.96 26.18
C LEU A 732 14.90 -29.10 26.82
N ARG A 733 13.99 -28.52 26.02
CA ARG A 733 12.79 -27.77 26.47
C ARG A 733 13.09 -26.50 27.27
N LEU A 734 14.23 -25.87 27.01
CA LEU A 734 14.71 -24.69 27.74
C LEU A 734 14.17 -23.35 27.22
N SER A 735 13.50 -23.35 26.05
CA SER A 735 12.69 -22.23 25.57
C SER A 735 11.49 -22.71 24.77
N THR A 736 10.53 -21.83 24.54
CA THR A 736 9.35 -22.13 23.73
C THR A 736 9.71 -22.12 22.24
N ALA A 737 9.56 -23.27 21.58
CA ALA A 737 9.56 -23.31 20.12
C ALA A 737 8.41 -22.44 19.59
N PRO A 738 8.59 -21.72 18.46
CA PRO A 738 7.50 -20.98 17.85
C PRO A 738 6.35 -21.94 17.52
N SER A 739 5.21 -21.79 18.19
CA SER A 739 4.01 -22.52 17.80
C SER A 739 3.57 -22.01 16.43
N THR A 740 3.03 -22.87 15.57
CA THR A 740 2.49 -22.44 14.25
C THR A 740 0.98 -22.23 14.28
N SER A 741 0.31 -22.55 15.39
CA SER A 741 -1.14 -22.35 15.57
C SER A 741 -1.46 -20.99 16.18
N LEU A 742 -2.53 -20.34 15.71
CA LEU A 742 -3.17 -19.16 16.31
C LEU A 742 -4.26 -19.53 17.34
N SER A 743 -4.55 -20.82 17.55
CA SER A 743 -5.61 -21.26 18.46
C SER A 743 -5.20 -21.13 19.94
N ASP A 744 -6.12 -20.62 20.78
CA ASP A 744 -6.03 -20.56 22.26
C ASP A 744 -5.99 -21.94 22.95
N THR A 745 -5.74 -23.01 22.20
CA THR A 745 -5.40 -24.28 22.81
C THR A 745 -4.06 -24.11 23.51
N LYS A 746 -4.08 -24.21 24.84
CA LYS A 746 -2.91 -24.46 25.69
C LYS A 746 -1.93 -25.31 24.88
N ALA A 747 -0.70 -24.82 24.69
CA ALA A 747 0.33 -25.57 23.97
C ALA A 747 0.26 -27.03 24.44
N PRO A 748 0.26 -28.03 23.53
CA PRO A 748 0.16 -29.43 23.95
C PRO A 748 1.22 -29.67 25.01
N ASP A 749 0.86 -30.28 26.15
CA ASP A 749 1.82 -30.63 27.21
C ASP A 749 2.99 -31.33 26.54
N VAL A 750 4.10 -30.59 26.46
CA VAL A 750 5.15 -30.94 25.54
C VAL A 750 5.83 -32.16 26.21
N LEU A 751 5.99 -33.28 25.51
CA LEU A 751 6.59 -34.55 26.00
C LEU A 751 8.00 -34.38 26.62
N LYS A 752 8.20 -34.45 27.95
CA LYS A 752 9.54 -34.52 28.55
C LYS A 752 10.39 -35.58 27.83
N ALA A 753 11.66 -35.28 27.58
CA ALA A 753 12.53 -36.02 26.67
C ALA A 753 12.47 -37.55 26.87
N GLY A 754 11.97 -38.26 25.85
CA GLY A 754 12.51 -39.54 25.38
C GLY A 754 12.64 -40.73 26.34
N VAL A 755 12.09 -40.71 27.55
CA VAL A 755 12.04 -41.89 28.43
C VAL A 755 10.67 -42.53 28.29
N ASN A 756 10.65 -43.75 27.76
CA ASN A 756 9.48 -44.60 27.83
C ASN A 756 9.28 -45.03 29.29
N LEU A 757 8.39 -44.35 30.03
CA LEU A 757 8.08 -44.68 31.43
C LEU A 757 7.41 -46.05 31.62
N SER A 758 7.13 -46.81 30.56
CA SER A 758 6.60 -48.18 30.66
C SER A 758 7.63 -49.25 31.07
N SER A 759 8.77 -48.86 31.66
CA SER A 759 9.80 -49.81 32.15
C SER A 759 10.14 -49.70 33.64
N PHE A 760 9.37 -48.91 34.40
CA PHE A 760 9.45 -48.87 35.87
C PHE A 760 8.04 -49.00 36.49
N GLU A 761 7.30 -50.03 36.09
CA GLU A 761 6.27 -50.61 36.95
C GLU A 761 6.91 -51.79 37.68
N GLU A 762 7.55 -51.51 38.80
CA GLU A 762 7.70 -52.38 39.97
C GLU A 762 8.77 -51.76 40.90
N GLU A 763 8.33 -50.92 41.83
CA GLU A 763 8.60 -51.03 43.28
C GLU A 763 8.31 -49.69 43.99
N ASP A 764 7.48 -49.79 45.02
CA ASP A 764 6.99 -48.71 45.87
C ASP A 764 8.12 -47.84 46.46
N SER A 765 8.23 -46.59 46.01
CA SER A 765 8.81 -45.50 46.82
C SER A 765 8.38 -44.12 46.31
N GLU A 766 7.38 -43.52 46.95
CA GLU A 766 6.91 -42.13 46.70
C GLU A 766 8.00 -41.05 46.91
N GLY A 767 9.19 -41.39 47.42
CA GLY A 767 10.31 -40.46 47.60
C GLY A 767 11.38 -40.46 46.49
N ALA A 768 11.40 -41.46 45.59
CA ALA A 768 12.43 -41.57 44.55
C ALA A 768 12.09 -40.83 43.25
N ILE A 769 10.80 -40.52 43.04
CA ILE A 769 10.30 -39.86 41.83
C ILE A 769 10.57 -38.35 41.89
N ASP A 770 10.39 -37.71 43.05
CA ASP A 770 10.74 -36.29 43.26
C ASP A 770 12.26 -36.08 43.16
N ASP A 771 13.07 -36.95 43.78
CA ASP A 771 14.53 -36.90 43.70
C ASP A 771 15.07 -37.09 42.26
N ALA A 772 14.38 -37.88 41.44
CA ALA A 772 14.72 -38.10 40.04
C ALA A 772 14.24 -36.93 39.15
N ALA A 773 13.09 -36.32 39.47
CA ALA A 773 12.58 -35.14 38.80
C ALA A 773 13.46 -33.92 39.07
N ASP A 774 13.84 -33.68 40.33
CA ASP A 774 14.74 -32.60 40.74
C ASP A 774 16.13 -32.77 40.11
N LYS A 775 16.68 -33.99 40.05
CA LYS A 775 17.94 -34.27 39.35
C LYS A 775 17.84 -34.07 37.84
N LEU A 776 16.71 -34.42 37.23
CA LEU A 776 16.49 -34.17 35.80
C LEU A 776 16.37 -32.67 35.52
N GLU A 777 15.74 -31.91 36.41
CA GLU A 777 15.61 -30.45 36.33
C GLU A 777 16.98 -29.77 36.50
N ASP A 778 17.77 -30.21 37.47
CA ASP A 778 19.16 -29.77 37.72
C ASP A 778 20.06 -30.08 36.51
N ILE A 779 19.98 -31.30 35.95
CA ILE A 779 20.71 -31.68 34.73
C ILE A 779 20.26 -30.85 33.52
N THR A 780 18.96 -30.60 33.35
CA THR A 780 18.50 -29.74 32.25
C THR A 780 18.97 -28.31 32.40
N THR A 781 19.03 -27.79 33.63
CA THR A 781 19.52 -26.45 33.96
C THR A 781 21.02 -26.35 33.70
N ASP A 782 21.81 -27.32 34.15
CA ASP A 782 23.26 -27.41 33.89
C ASP A 782 23.57 -27.47 32.38
N ILE A 783 22.79 -28.24 31.62
CA ILE A 783 22.96 -28.32 30.17
C ILE A 783 22.51 -27.01 29.50
N ALA A 784 21.46 -26.35 29.99
CA ALA A 784 21.04 -25.04 29.50
C ALA A 784 22.14 -23.99 29.65
N GLU A 785 22.71 -23.91 30.85
CA GLU A 785 23.82 -23.02 31.18
C GLU A 785 25.07 -23.32 30.35
N THR A 786 25.24 -24.58 29.92
CA THR A 786 26.38 -24.99 29.07
C THR A 786 26.15 -24.70 27.59
N VAL A 787 24.91 -24.84 27.08
CA VAL A 787 24.58 -24.71 25.65
C VAL A 787 24.26 -23.27 25.25
N ALA A 788 23.61 -22.50 26.13
CA ALA A 788 23.21 -21.12 25.88
C ALA A 788 24.38 -20.18 25.51
N PRO A 789 25.58 -20.25 26.15
CA PRO A 789 26.72 -19.42 25.77
C PRO A 789 27.26 -19.69 24.36
N ALA A 790 27.00 -20.87 23.79
CA ALA A 790 27.43 -21.24 22.43
C ALA A 790 26.46 -20.75 21.33
N MET A 791 25.29 -20.26 21.71
CA MET A 791 24.26 -19.79 20.78
C MET A 791 24.56 -18.39 20.27
N SER A 792 24.40 -18.20 18.96
CA SER A 792 24.57 -16.89 18.33
C SER A 792 23.88 -16.85 16.98
N ASP A 793 23.39 -15.68 16.60
CA ASP A 793 22.91 -15.39 15.24
C ASP A 793 24.04 -15.14 14.22
N GLY A 794 25.31 -15.26 14.67
CA GLY A 794 26.52 -14.98 13.91
C GLY A 794 27.08 -13.57 14.12
N ILE A 795 26.31 -12.67 14.75
CA ILE A 795 26.70 -11.31 15.14
C ILE A 795 26.53 -11.14 16.64
N VAL A 796 25.36 -11.46 17.20
CA VAL A 796 25.04 -11.29 18.61
C VAL A 796 25.01 -12.65 19.31
N PRO A 797 25.73 -12.81 20.43
CA PRO A 797 25.65 -14.01 21.24
C PRO A 797 24.39 -13.99 22.11
N TYR A 798 23.84 -15.17 22.42
CA TYR A 798 22.64 -15.31 23.25
C TYR A 798 22.74 -14.54 24.57
N GLY A 799 23.85 -14.67 25.31
CA GLY A 799 24.03 -13.97 26.59
C GLY A 799 24.00 -12.43 26.49
N SER A 800 24.19 -11.87 25.28
CA SER A 800 24.02 -10.44 25.03
C SER A 800 22.56 -10.08 24.71
N SER A 801 21.78 -10.97 24.11
CA SER A 801 20.36 -10.75 23.81
C SER A 801 19.40 -11.14 24.93
N HIS A 802 19.82 -12.04 25.80
CA HIS A 802 19.05 -12.50 26.93
C HIS A 802 18.86 -11.41 27.99
N LEU A 803 17.62 -11.23 28.44
CA LEU A 803 17.23 -10.35 29.54
C LEU A 803 16.35 -11.11 30.53
N GLU A 804 16.75 -11.09 31.80
CA GLU A 804 15.99 -11.67 32.90
C GLU A 804 14.70 -10.90 33.15
N GLY A 805 13.57 -11.61 33.22
CA GLY A 805 12.24 -11.05 33.41
C GLY A 805 11.43 -10.80 32.13
N ALA A 806 11.90 -11.27 30.97
CA ALA A 806 11.13 -11.20 29.73
C ALA A 806 9.82 -12.01 29.85
N ALA A 807 8.71 -11.43 29.42
CA ALA A 807 7.40 -12.09 29.41
C ALA A 807 7.38 -13.30 28.46
N SER A 808 8.15 -13.23 27.36
CA SER A 808 8.53 -14.41 26.60
C SER A 808 9.90 -14.24 25.95
N GLU A 809 10.61 -15.36 25.80
CA GLU A 809 11.83 -15.45 25.02
C GLU A 809 11.66 -16.55 23.96
N THR A 810 11.67 -16.15 22.69
CA THR A 810 11.49 -17.06 21.55
C THR A 810 12.79 -17.17 20.77
N ILE A 811 13.30 -18.39 20.65
CA ILE A 811 14.51 -18.67 19.87
C ILE A 811 14.12 -19.20 18.50
N ILE A 812 14.60 -18.53 17.45
CA ILE A 812 14.32 -18.86 16.05
C ILE A 812 15.60 -19.24 15.33
N LYS A 813 15.55 -20.30 14.54
CA LYS A 813 16.68 -20.68 13.69
C LYS A 813 16.88 -19.66 12.58
N GLY A 814 18.04 -19.01 12.54
CA GLY A 814 18.40 -18.06 11.48
C GLY A 814 19.58 -17.16 11.85
N GLY A 815 19.91 -16.24 10.95
CA GLY A 815 20.99 -15.26 11.16
C GLY A 815 20.48 -13.95 11.77
N HIS A 816 21.34 -12.94 11.84
CA HIS A 816 21.04 -11.65 12.47
C HIS A 816 19.84 -10.88 11.87
N SER A 817 19.54 -11.05 10.58
CA SER A 817 18.35 -10.49 9.93
C SER A 817 17.13 -11.40 10.08
N ILE A 818 16.84 -11.84 11.30
CA ILE A 818 15.77 -12.80 11.59
C ILE A 818 14.37 -12.20 11.40
N GLN A 819 14.22 -10.89 11.55
CA GLN A 819 12.97 -10.15 11.42
C GLN A 819 12.29 -10.30 10.05
N ASP A 820 13.06 -10.64 9.01
CA ASP A 820 12.56 -10.87 7.66
C ASP A 820 12.01 -12.30 7.46
N THR A 821 12.21 -13.18 8.44
CA THR A 821 11.77 -14.59 8.34
C THR A 821 10.29 -14.76 8.68
N PRO A 822 9.57 -15.67 8.02
CA PRO A 822 8.17 -15.98 8.34
C PRO A 822 7.95 -16.34 9.81
N GLU A 823 8.90 -17.05 10.43
CA GLU A 823 8.82 -17.48 11.83
C GLU A 823 8.86 -16.28 12.80
N ALA A 824 9.71 -15.29 12.52
CA ALA A 824 9.78 -14.07 13.33
C ALA A 824 8.52 -13.21 13.15
N VAL A 825 8.05 -13.06 11.91
CA VAL A 825 6.80 -12.35 11.58
C VAL A 825 5.61 -12.97 12.31
N LEU A 826 5.48 -14.31 12.28
CA LEU A 826 4.42 -15.03 13.00
C LEU A 826 4.52 -14.88 14.52
N THR A 827 5.75 -14.91 15.07
CA THR A 827 5.98 -14.70 16.51
C THR A 827 5.55 -13.30 16.92
N LEU A 828 5.91 -12.28 16.15
CA LEU A 828 5.52 -10.90 16.40
C LEU A 828 4.00 -10.72 16.29
N ARG A 829 3.38 -11.27 15.24
CA ARG A 829 1.91 -11.27 15.07
C ARG A 829 1.23 -11.80 16.33
N LYS A 830 1.71 -12.91 16.90
CA LYS A 830 1.16 -13.48 18.13
C LYS A 830 1.27 -12.55 19.33
N ILE A 831 2.42 -11.90 19.50
CA ILE A 831 2.63 -10.93 20.57
C ILE A 831 1.63 -9.77 20.41
N LEU A 832 1.46 -9.25 19.19
CA LEU A 832 0.51 -8.16 18.91
C LEU A 832 -0.95 -8.55 19.18
N HIS A 833 -1.35 -9.77 18.82
CA HIS A 833 -2.68 -10.32 19.14
C HIS A 833 -2.88 -10.51 20.64
N GLN A 834 -1.87 -11.04 21.35
CA GLN A 834 -1.92 -11.16 22.80
C GLN A 834 -2.06 -9.80 23.48
N HIS A 835 -1.33 -8.79 22.99
CA HIS A 835 -1.43 -7.42 23.48
C HIS A 835 -2.85 -6.85 23.27
N LEU A 836 -3.50 -7.10 22.14
CA LEU A 836 -4.91 -6.70 21.94
C LEU A 836 -5.84 -7.36 22.98
N LYS A 837 -5.65 -8.64 23.28
CA LYS A 837 -6.43 -9.36 24.30
C LYS A 837 -6.21 -8.79 25.71
N GLN A 838 -5.00 -8.34 26.03
CA GLN A 838 -4.67 -7.73 27.31
C GLN A 838 -5.22 -6.30 27.45
N HIS A 839 -5.40 -5.61 26.32
CA HIS A 839 -5.89 -4.24 26.27
C HIS A 839 -7.12 -4.11 25.35
N PRO A 840 -8.26 -4.73 25.72
CA PRO A 840 -9.46 -4.68 24.91
C PRO A 840 -9.97 -3.24 24.76
N ILE A 841 -10.51 -2.92 23.58
CA ILE A 841 -11.19 -1.65 23.32
C ILE A 841 -12.67 -1.85 23.65
N ASP A 842 -13.20 -1.14 24.65
CA ASP A 842 -14.64 -1.12 24.95
C ASP A 842 -15.38 -0.48 23.77
N THR A 843 -15.83 -1.31 22.82
CA THR A 843 -16.54 -0.86 21.62
C THR A 843 -17.96 -0.35 21.92
N GLU A 844 -18.46 -0.54 23.14
CA GLU A 844 -19.80 -0.11 23.58
C GLU A 844 -19.94 1.41 23.85
N ARG A 845 -18.90 2.22 23.62
CA ARG A 845 -18.91 3.69 23.80
C ARG A 845 -18.77 4.53 22.53
N GLN A 846 -18.97 3.96 21.34
CA GLN A 846 -19.01 4.73 20.08
C GLN A 846 -20.43 5.16 19.69
#